data_AF-A0A350UQ83-F1
#
_entry.id   AF-A0A350UQ83-F1
#
_cell.length_a   1.000
_cell.length_b   1.000
_cell.length_c   1.000
_cell.angle_alpha   90.00
_cell.angle_beta   90.00
_cell.angle_gamma   90.00
#
_symmetry.space_group_name_H-M   'P 1'
#
loop_
_entity.id
_entity.type
_entity.pdbx_description
1 polymer ?
#
loop_
_entity_poly.entity_id
_entity_poly.type
_entity_poly.pdbx_seq_one_letter_code
_entity_poly.pdbx_strand_id
1 'polypeptide(L)'
;MTEGRHPVKTIMTKSILALLALALMLPAQGLNTQASKDDWEEINFEFNSAVLSDGFPSLLRLAELLSANPEFKVKLDGHTDSVGGADYNQKLGQRRAEAVRAFLIKYNVRPAQIELVSRGKGAPKVDNTTREGRFMNRRVGLTVLDAQGRTIGAGGIADAIKTLQQHCPDYSQTLNDILKRLDDIARMLGDLKGENAALRKELDGLKTAAAAQPAVETAVQKALADQPKAPAMDEIARAMDAAIEKNREPRFAILGMNLGADQDRNVTFQGRARYFAPFREKFAFQAQGEYFHFRDRSEGQFDAGLVSRFTRRGQAGLFSSFKHVDLKGMQSGGTLGQASMTLDYIFSRGRVGFFGTKAFLNNAVINRALVSRNIIEESYLRVVDQAGGSGAVTLFGNTALEGNLGWLAMKSGGNKPGGTLRLVQPVSDRVAFTIEGGWNETMVATGKTYGRLTAGLQFGNYMQPKEYLGFDKPIPVDIPRVRYEMLTRRVRTGNDAPVADAGPDQLGIQEGQVTVDGSGSYDPDGDPITYQWDQVSGPPISLTGRNTARAVFTAAQGAAYSFRLTVKDDQGSMSIARTTVTTRSTPRVVIQRFTATPATIQPGGASTLTWQVLNAETVEITDLGSVDPSAGASEVRPAETKTYRLTARNAVSEVSENVTVVVQQPAVRIVSFRAAPASIRAGEGSNLIWETENAETVTISGIGNVSPTGTAPVSPTETTTYTLTATNRNGSVSSTATITVTAPAAPRILSFTAAPQEIGEGESSRLSWDVQGATEVNITDIGDTTLRGSSNVTPAATKTYILVAKNPGGEATASVTVTVIPNARIISFTATPGESARPGDPVRLSWQTTGATEVTISGIGAVAANGSVDVNPAADTTYTLTARGPRNTETRALFVKVNDPTPPPPPNQPPTIIVNVPDSFDTLEREHILDASGSFDPDGDSLTFQWRQLGANNQNNASIITSTSPTTRVQLQGIFGEYVFELTVTDSKGASSTKTIRIRFVSTRVL
;
A
#
# COMPACT_ATOMS: atom_id res chain seq x y z
N MET A 1 -6.32 74.58 -49.71
CA MET A 1 -7.27 73.89 -48.83
C MET A 1 -6.52 72.76 -48.14
N THR A 2 -6.28 72.96 -46.84
CA THR A 2 -6.22 71.97 -45.75
C THR A 2 -5.38 70.69 -45.92
N GLU A 3 -4.22 70.72 -45.23
CA GLU A 3 -3.54 69.71 -44.37
C GLU A 3 -4.22 68.33 -44.21
N GLY A 4 -3.54 67.19 -43.99
CA GLY A 4 -2.16 66.92 -43.59
C GLY A 4 -2.12 65.81 -42.51
N ARG A 5 -1.16 64.88 -42.64
CA ARG A 5 -0.54 64.00 -41.61
C ARG A 5 -1.24 62.73 -41.07
N HIS A 6 -0.47 61.65 -41.15
CA HIS A 6 -0.41 60.48 -40.26
C HIS A 6 -0.21 60.85 -38.76
N PRO A 7 -0.65 59.97 -37.84
CA PRO A 7 0.13 59.67 -36.61
C PRO A 7 0.21 58.15 -36.38
N VAL A 8 1.40 57.52 -36.22
CA VAL A 8 2.37 57.59 -35.11
C VAL A 8 1.72 57.31 -33.75
N LYS A 9 1.93 56.07 -33.28
CA LYS A 9 1.60 55.60 -31.92
C LYS A 9 2.55 56.24 -30.89
N THR A 10 1.96 56.97 -29.95
CA THR A 10 2.55 57.45 -28.70
C THR A 10 2.04 56.53 -27.58
N ILE A 11 2.84 56.13 -26.59
CA ILE A 11 2.85 56.76 -25.25
C ILE A 11 4.12 56.35 -24.50
N MET A 12 4.83 57.35 -23.99
CA MET A 12 5.78 57.27 -22.87
C MET A 12 5.04 56.95 -21.58
N THR A 13 5.60 56.08 -20.73
CA THR A 13 6.09 56.50 -19.39
C THR A 13 7.16 55.53 -18.88
N LYS A 14 8.16 56.09 -18.21
CA LYS A 14 9.40 55.45 -17.76
C LYS A 14 9.31 54.93 -16.33
N SER A 15 10.05 53.84 -16.12
CA SER A 15 10.79 53.47 -14.91
C SER A 15 10.06 52.77 -13.77
N ILE A 16 10.72 51.72 -13.26
CA ILE A 16 10.43 50.95 -12.05
C ILE A 16 9.40 49.84 -12.26
N LEU A 17 9.77 48.78 -12.99
CA LEU A 17 9.48 47.42 -12.53
C LEU A 17 10.33 46.40 -13.28
N ALA A 18 11.11 45.66 -12.49
CA ALA A 18 11.42 44.26 -12.68
C ALA A 18 12.21 43.90 -13.96
N LEU A 19 13.54 43.79 -13.96
CA LEU A 19 14.40 43.28 -12.87
C LEU A 19 13.91 41.94 -12.24
N LEU A 20 12.89 41.30 -12.83
CA LEU A 20 12.28 40.06 -12.38
C LEU A 20 11.79 39.21 -13.58
N ALA A 21 12.58 39.14 -14.65
CA ALA A 21 12.34 38.20 -15.77
C ALA A 21 13.66 37.78 -16.46
N LEU A 22 14.80 37.97 -15.77
CA LEU A 22 16.12 37.45 -16.13
C LEU A 22 16.52 36.30 -15.18
N ALA A 23 15.53 35.52 -14.71
CA ALA A 23 15.72 34.43 -13.75
C ALA A 23 15.16 33.07 -14.23
N LEU A 24 14.55 32.97 -15.41
CA LEU A 24 13.86 31.73 -15.81
C LEU A 24 13.92 31.49 -17.32
N MET A 25 15.11 31.36 -17.92
CA MET A 25 15.32 30.60 -19.18
C MET A 25 16.79 30.16 -19.29
N LEU A 26 17.24 29.42 -18.28
CA LEU A 26 18.14 28.28 -18.50
C LEU A 26 17.20 27.11 -18.84
N PRO A 27 17.14 26.58 -20.07
CA PRO A 27 16.59 25.27 -20.24
C PRO A 27 17.59 24.32 -19.58
N ALA A 28 17.11 23.74 -18.48
CA ALA A 28 17.59 22.53 -17.88
C ALA A 28 18.25 21.63 -18.92
N GLN A 29 19.52 21.34 -18.70
CA GLN A 29 20.09 20.09 -19.17
C GLN A 29 19.18 19.00 -18.61
N GLY A 30 18.33 18.47 -19.49
CA GLY A 30 17.45 17.37 -19.15
C GLY A 30 18.29 16.26 -18.56
N LEU A 31 17.86 15.81 -17.38
CA LEU A 31 18.25 14.56 -16.76
C LEU A 31 18.32 13.47 -17.82
N ASN A 32 19.53 13.14 -18.25
CA ASN A 32 19.80 11.83 -18.82
C ASN A 32 20.34 10.96 -17.69
N THR A 33 19.52 10.73 -16.69
CA THR A 33 19.74 9.61 -15.79
C THR A 33 19.05 8.42 -16.44
N GLN A 34 19.80 7.36 -16.72
CA GLN A 34 19.25 6.05 -17.12
C GLN A 34 18.45 5.38 -15.99
N ALA A 35 17.93 6.17 -15.04
CA ALA A 35 17.36 5.67 -13.79
C ALA A 35 15.89 5.32 -13.99
N SER A 36 15.52 4.09 -13.65
CA SER A 36 14.14 3.62 -13.66
C SER A 36 13.38 4.20 -12.46
N LYS A 37 12.04 4.09 -12.45
CA LYS A 37 11.23 4.45 -11.28
C LYS A 37 11.61 3.64 -10.03
N ASP A 38 12.14 2.42 -10.20
CA ASP A 38 12.57 1.55 -9.11
C ASP A 38 13.87 2.05 -8.44
N ASP A 39 14.68 2.86 -9.14
CA ASP A 39 15.88 3.50 -8.57
C ASP A 39 15.53 4.56 -7.50
N TRP A 40 14.28 5.03 -7.44
CA TRP A 40 13.82 6.07 -6.51
C TRP A 40 13.29 5.48 -5.18
N GLU A 41 13.21 4.14 -5.06
CA GLU A 41 12.87 3.46 -3.81
C GLU A 41 14.11 2.93 -3.06
N GLU A 42 15.34 3.24 -3.47
CA GLU A 42 16.54 2.85 -2.71
C GLU A 42 16.62 3.54 -1.32
N ILE A 43 17.21 2.83 -0.34
CA ILE A 43 17.45 3.37 1.00
C ILE A 43 18.64 4.34 0.93
N ASN A 44 18.33 5.59 0.59
CA ASN A 44 19.34 6.63 0.42
C ASN A 44 19.52 7.46 1.70
N PHE A 45 20.72 8.01 1.83
CA PHE A 45 21.13 8.78 3.00
C PHE A 45 21.61 10.18 2.59
N GLU A 46 21.29 11.15 3.45
CA GLU A 46 21.85 12.48 3.35
C GLU A 46 23.38 12.47 3.41
N PHE A 47 23.99 13.55 2.91
CA PHE A 47 25.42 13.72 2.98
C PHE A 47 25.92 13.58 4.42
N ASN A 48 27.01 12.82 4.60
CA ASN A 48 27.61 12.52 5.90
C ASN A 48 26.67 11.91 6.97
N SER A 49 25.48 11.43 6.58
CA SER A 49 24.48 10.93 7.52
C SER A 49 24.34 9.41 7.46
N ALA A 50 24.04 8.81 8.61
CA ALA A 50 23.53 7.43 8.73
C ALA A 50 22.10 7.41 9.33
N VAL A 51 21.46 8.57 9.44
CA VAL A 51 20.08 8.69 9.91
C VAL A 51 19.13 8.39 8.75
N LEU A 52 18.18 7.47 8.97
CA LEU A 52 17.07 7.23 8.05
C LEU A 52 16.14 8.44 8.09
N SER A 53 16.07 9.20 6.99
CA SER A 53 15.44 10.52 6.99
C SER A 53 13.91 10.50 6.84
N ASP A 54 13.28 9.39 6.45
CA ASP A 54 11.82 9.19 6.50
C ASP A 54 11.47 7.70 6.52
N GLY A 55 10.31 7.33 7.09
CA GLY A 55 9.88 5.94 7.26
C GLY A 55 9.50 5.30 5.93
N PHE A 56 10.46 4.64 5.27
CA PHE A 56 10.23 3.88 4.04
C PHE A 56 9.14 2.81 4.27
N PRO A 57 7.94 2.97 3.68
CA PRO A 57 6.88 1.94 3.79
C PRO A 57 7.36 0.59 3.25
N SER A 58 8.28 0.61 2.28
CA SER A 58 8.98 -0.55 1.74
C SER A 58 9.91 -1.23 2.76
N LEU A 59 10.56 -0.51 3.69
CA LEU A 59 11.32 -1.13 4.79
C LEU A 59 10.41 -1.84 5.78
N LEU A 60 9.25 -1.25 6.09
CA LEU A 60 8.25 -1.91 6.92
C LEU A 60 7.72 -3.17 6.22
N ARG A 61 7.43 -3.07 4.93
CA ARG A 61 6.96 -4.21 4.12
C ARG A 61 8.00 -5.33 4.02
N LEU A 62 9.27 -4.98 3.85
CA LEU A 62 10.37 -5.95 3.87
C LEU A 62 10.48 -6.62 5.24
N ALA A 63 10.33 -5.86 6.34
CA ALA A 63 10.35 -6.41 7.68
C ALA A 63 9.21 -7.40 7.93
N GLU A 64 7.99 -7.09 7.46
CA GLU A 64 6.84 -8.01 7.51
C GLU A 64 7.13 -9.32 6.75
N LEU A 65 7.65 -9.23 5.52
CA LEU A 65 7.95 -10.40 4.69
C LEU A 65 9.05 -11.27 5.30
N LEU A 66 10.12 -10.68 5.84
CA LEU A 66 11.20 -11.43 6.49
C LEU A 66 10.76 -12.02 7.85
N SER A 67 9.91 -11.32 8.59
CA SER A 67 9.33 -11.83 9.84
C SER A 67 8.42 -13.04 9.59
N ALA A 68 7.62 -13.00 8.51
CA ALA A 68 6.72 -14.07 8.12
C ALA A 68 7.43 -15.30 7.52
N ASN A 69 8.65 -15.14 7.00
CA ASN A 69 9.40 -16.19 6.30
C ASN A 69 10.82 -16.34 6.89
N PRO A 70 10.98 -17.07 8.01
CA PRO A 70 12.23 -17.18 8.77
C PRO A 70 13.42 -17.78 8.02
N GLU A 71 13.16 -18.51 6.94
CA GLU A 71 14.12 -19.22 6.11
C GLU A 71 14.91 -18.29 5.18
N PHE A 72 14.39 -17.09 4.89
CA PHE A 72 15.11 -16.10 4.09
C PHE A 72 15.95 -15.18 4.96
N LYS A 73 17.12 -14.83 4.44
CA LYS A 73 18.01 -13.82 5.03
C LYS A 73 18.16 -12.64 4.09
N VAL A 74 18.61 -11.52 4.63
CA VAL A 74 18.95 -10.32 3.88
C VAL A 74 20.33 -9.83 4.28
N LYS A 75 21.16 -9.56 3.29
CA LYS A 75 22.46 -8.92 3.45
C LYS A 75 22.34 -7.45 3.06
N LEU A 76 22.84 -6.57 3.91
CA LEU A 76 22.79 -5.12 3.77
C LEU A 76 24.20 -4.60 3.48
N ASP A 77 24.39 -4.06 2.28
CA ASP A 77 25.65 -3.46 1.84
C ASP A 77 25.57 -1.94 1.96
N GLY A 78 26.31 -1.35 2.90
CA GLY A 78 26.34 0.10 3.12
C GLY A 78 27.37 0.83 2.25
N HIS A 79 26.89 1.76 1.42
CA HIS A 79 27.69 2.53 0.47
C HIS A 79 27.77 4.03 0.83
N THR A 80 28.81 4.69 0.33
CA THR A 80 29.00 6.14 0.40
C THR A 80 29.30 6.72 -0.98
N ASP A 81 29.27 8.05 -1.09
CA ASP A 81 29.82 8.73 -2.26
C ASP A 81 31.35 8.80 -2.19
N SER A 82 31.96 9.44 -3.18
CA SER A 82 33.41 9.56 -3.28
C SER A 82 34.05 10.55 -2.30
N VAL A 83 33.27 11.32 -1.54
CA VAL A 83 33.76 12.42 -0.69
C VAL A 83 34.23 11.87 0.66
N GLY A 84 35.42 12.26 1.12
CA GLY A 84 36.01 11.81 2.39
C GLY A 84 37.02 10.65 2.28
N GLY A 85 37.71 10.38 3.39
CA GLY A 85 38.72 9.32 3.50
C GLY A 85 38.13 7.91 3.34
N ALA A 86 38.94 6.94 2.90
CA ALA A 86 38.48 5.56 2.70
C ALA A 86 38.01 4.93 4.02
N ASP A 87 38.79 5.04 5.09
CA ASP A 87 38.44 4.51 6.41
C ASP A 87 37.19 5.18 6.99
N TYR A 88 37.05 6.49 6.77
CA TYR A 88 35.86 7.23 7.17
C TYR A 88 34.62 6.71 6.46
N ASN A 89 34.70 6.58 5.14
CA ASN A 89 33.61 6.09 4.32
C ASN A 89 33.27 4.62 4.59
N GLN A 90 34.25 3.81 4.97
CA GLN A 90 34.02 2.44 5.42
C GLN A 90 33.23 2.41 6.73
N LYS A 91 33.59 3.25 7.71
CA LYS A 91 32.81 3.38 8.96
C LYS A 91 31.42 3.96 8.71
N LEU A 92 31.30 4.95 7.83
CA LEU A 92 30.02 5.57 7.49
C LEU A 92 29.09 4.59 6.76
N GLY A 93 29.61 3.80 5.81
CA GLY A 93 28.86 2.74 5.16
C GLY A 93 28.39 1.69 6.17
N GLN A 94 29.24 1.29 7.13
CA GLN A 94 28.86 0.37 8.20
C GLN A 94 27.71 0.92 9.05
N ARG A 95 27.80 2.17 9.50
CA ARG A 95 26.73 2.82 10.28
C ARG A 95 25.40 2.88 9.53
N ARG A 96 25.43 3.09 8.21
CA ARG A 96 24.21 3.08 7.36
C ARG A 96 23.55 1.71 7.31
N ALA A 97 24.34 0.65 7.13
CA ALA A 97 23.83 -0.72 7.16
C ALA A 97 23.27 -1.08 8.56
N GLU A 98 23.93 -0.63 9.63
CA GLU A 98 23.45 -0.79 11.01
C GLU A 98 22.13 -0.06 11.28
N ALA A 99 21.95 1.15 10.73
CA ALA A 99 20.70 1.89 10.85
C ALA A 99 19.52 1.13 10.23
N VAL A 100 19.72 0.54 9.04
CA VAL A 100 18.70 -0.30 8.38
C VAL A 100 18.42 -1.57 9.19
N ARG A 101 19.46 -2.24 9.71
CA ARG A 101 19.29 -3.41 10.57
C ARG A 101 18.51 -3.11 11.85
N ALA A 102 18.82 -2.00 12.51
CA ALA A 102 18.11 -1.57 13.71
C ALA A 102 16.62 -1.35 13.43
N PHE A 103 16.29 -0.80 12.25
CA PHE A 103 14.90 -0.67 11.80
C PHE A 103 14.24 -2.04 11.61
N LEU A 104 14.86 -2.96 10.85
CA LEU A 104 14.27 -4.29 10.59
C LEU A 104 14.05 -5.10 11.90
N ILE A 105 14.99 -5.05 12.84
CA ILE A 105 14.85 -5.71 14.16
C ILE A 105 13.71 -5.09 14.97
N LYS A 106 13.57 -3.77 14.94
CA LYS A 106 12.47 -3.05 15.61
C LYS A 106 11.09 -3.52 15.11
N TYR A 107 10.99 -3.95 13.85
CA TYR A 107 9.78 -4.51 13.24
C TYR A 107 9.83 -6.04 13.12
N ASN A 108 10.43 -6.70 14.11
CA ASN A 108 10.33 -8.14 14.39
C ASN A 108 11.08 -9.09 13.43
N VAL A 109 12.01 -8.58 12.61
CA VAL A 109 12.95 -9.44 11.86
C VAL A 109 14.02 -9.98 12.82
N ARG A 110 14.32 -11.28 12.74
CA ARG A 110 15.29 -11.92 13.65
C ARG A 110 16.71 -11.45 13.30
N PRO A 111 17.57 -11.13 14.29
CA PRO A 111 18.95 -10.73 14.04
C PRO A 111 19.76 -11.72 13.18
N ALA A 112 19.46 -13.02 13.28
CA ALA A 112 20.11 -14.09 12.50
C ALA A 112 19.75 -14.09 11.01
N GLN A 113 18.70 -13.37 10.61
CA GLN A 113 18.30 -13.19 9.22
C GLN A 113 19.01 -12.00 8.56
N ILE A 114 19.83 -11.22 9.28
CA ILE A 114 20.42 -9.98 8.75
C ILE A 114 21.94 -10.05 8.78
N GLU A 115 22.57 -9.92 7.61
CA GLU A 115 24.02 -9.79 7.46
C GLU A 115 24.42 -8.36 7.08
N LEU A 116 25.55 -7.87 7.59
CA LEU A 116 26.02 -6.51 7.33
C LEU A 116 27.37 -6.54 6.60
N VAL A 117 27.49 -5.71 5.57
CA VAL A 117 28.76 -5.42 4.93
C VAL A 117 28.85 -3.93 4.64
N SER A 118 30.03 -3.34 4.80
CA SER A 118 30.30 -2.00 4.30
C SER A 118 31.15 -2.07 3.03
N ARG A 119 30.74 -1.30 2.02
CA ARG A 119 31.51 -1.08 0.79
C ARG A 119 32.16 0.30 0.74
N GLY A 120 31.85 1.17 1.70
CA GLY A 120 32.27 2.56 1.72
C GLY A 120 32.11 3.21 0.34
N LYS A 121 33.17 3.89 -0.12
CA LYS A 121 33.22 4.49 -1.46
C LYS A 121 33.71 3.54 -2.57
N GLY A 122 34.03 2.29 -2.23
CA GLY A 122 34.72 1.34 -3.12
C GLY A 122 33.84 0.67 -4.17
N ALA A 123 32.52 0.85 -4.10
CA ALA A 123 31.57 0.27 -5.06
C ALA A 123 30.46 1.28 -5.44
N PRO A 124 30.79 2.33 -6.23
CA PRO A 124 29.79 3.28 -6.71
C PRO A 124 28.84 2.62 -7.71
N LYS A 125 27.53 2.92 -7.61
CA LYS A 125 26.48 2.47 -8.55
C LYS A 125 26.48 3.32 -9.82
N VAL A 126 26.71 4.62 -9.65
CA VAL A 126 26.79 5.60 -10.73
C VAL A 126 28.02 6.49 -10.54
N ASP A 127 28.39 7.23 -11.57
CA ASP A 127 29.52 8.15 -11.49
C ASP A 127 29.29 9.24 -10.42
N ASN A 128 30.34 9.60 -9.69
CA ASN A 128 30.28 10.59 -8.59
C ASN A 128 30.49 12.04 -9.07
N THR A 129 30.58 12.27 -10.38
CA THR A 129 30.80 13.60 -10.97
C THR A 129 29.64 14.55 -10.70
N THR A 130 28.39 14.07 -10.75
CA THR A 130 27.18 14.88 -10.51
C THR A 130 26.68 14.77 -9.07
N ARG A 131 25.91 15.77 -8.62
CA ARG A 131 25.30 15.80 -7.27
C ARG A 131 24.33 14.63 -7.09
N GLU A 132 23.55 14.38 -8.13
CA GLU A 132 22.57 13.31 -8.24
C GLU A 132 23.29 11.95 -8.18
N GLY A 133 24.40 11.82 -8.91
CA GLY A 133 25.22 10.60 -8.88
C GLY A 133 25.80 10.31 -7.49
N ARG A 134 26.28 11.35 -6.79
CA ARG A 134 26.72 11.21 -5.38
C ARG A 134 25.58 10.81 -4.47
N PHE A 135 24.39 11.40 -4.61
CA PHE A 135 23.22 11.03 -3.81
C PHE A 135 22.84 9.56 -4.00
N MET A 136 22.79 9.08 -5.25
CA MET A 136 22.53 7.66 -5.58
C MET A 136 23.58 6.70 -5.03
N ASN A 137 24.82 7.16 -4.83
CA ASN A 137 25.87 6.35 -4.22
C ASN A 137 25.77 6.28 -2.69
N ARG A 138 25.11 7.24 -2.04
CA ARG A 138 24.85 7.22 -0.59
C ARG A 138 23.64 6.35 -0.27
N ARG A 139 23.80 5.03 -0.37
CA ARG A 139 22.69 4.05 -0.25
C ARG A 139 23.02 2.85 0.64
N VAL A 140 22.01 2.06 0.97
CA VAL A 140 22.17 0.65 1.40
C VAL A 140 21.57 -0.25 0.33
N GLY A 141 22.40 -1.12 -0.26
CA GLY A 141 21.98 -2.18 -1.17
C GLY A 141 21.53 -3.41 -0.39
N LEU A 142 20.62 -4.20 -0.97
CA LEU A 142 20.07 -5.39 -0.34
C LEU A 142 20.31 -6.63 -1.22
N THR A 143 20.68 -7.73 -0.58
CA THR A 143 20.80 -9.05 -1.21
C THR A 143 19.98 -10.05 -0.41
N VAL A 144 18.98 -10.67 -1.01
CA VAL A 144 18.16 -11.72 -0.39
C VAL A 144 18.86 -13.06 -0.58
N LEU A 145 18.93 -13.83 0.51
CA LEU A 145 19.55 -15.14 0.56
C LEU A 145 18.51 -16.19 0.97
N ASP A 146 18.62 -17.39 0.41
CA ASP A 146 17.84 -18.55 0.85
C ASP A 146 18.39 -19.15 2.17
N ALA A 147 17.73 -20.21 2.67
CA ALA A 147 18.11 -20.91 3.91
C ALA A 147 19.52 -21.50 3.86
N GLN A 148 20.06 -21.74 2.66
CA GLN A 148 21.41 -22.27 2.42
C GLN A 148 22.44 -21.15 2.19
N GLY A 149 22.05 -19.87 2.28
CA GLY A 149 22.91 -18.72 2.11
C GLY A 149 23.21 -18.36 0.65
N ARG A 150 22.46 -18.92 -0.31
CA ARG A 150 22.63 -18.61 -1.74
C ARG A 150 21.83 -17.36 -2.10
N THR A 151 22.43 -16.49 -2.90
CA THR A 151 21.75 -15.28 -3.39
C THR A 151 20.60 -15.64 -4.34
N ILE A 152 19.40 -15.22 -3.99
CA ILE A 152 18.19 -15.39 -4.81
C ILE A 152 17.67 -14.07 -5.38
N GLY A 153 18.17 -12.94 -4.90
CA GLY A 153 17.94 -11.61 -5.48
C GLY A 153 18.90 -10.57 -4.91
N ALA A 154 19.29 -9.58 -5.71
CA ALA A 154 20.21 -8.50 -5.31
C ALA A 154 19.83 -7.19 -6.01
N GLY A 155 19.84 -6.08 -5.27
CA GLY A 155 19.49 -4.77 -5.81
C GLY A 155 19.05 -3.77 -4.74
N GLY A 156 18.04 -2.97 -5.08
CA GLY A 156 17.37 -2.05 -4.16
C GLY A 156 16.34 -2.77 -3.28
N ILE A 157 15.60 -2.01 -2.48
CA ILE A 157 14.59 -2.60 -1.59
C ILE A 157 13.40 -3.21 -2.35
N ALA A 158 13.01 -2.60 -3.47
CA ALA A 158 11.96 -3.11 -4.34
C ALA A 158 12.32 -4.48 -4.93
N ASP A 159 13.59 -4.68 -5.31
CA ASP A 159 14.09 -5.96 -5.81
C ASP A 159 14.06 -7.04 -4.73
N ALA A 160 14.44 -6.68 -3.50
CA ALA A 160 14.40 -7.60 -2.36
C ALA A 160 12.96 -8.03 -2.03
N ILE A 161 12.01 -7.08 -2.02
CA ILE A 161 10.59 -7.36 -1.80
C ILE A 161 10.02 -8.24 -2.92
N LYS A 162 10.30 -7.90 -4.18
CA LYS A 162 9.86 -8.67 -5.35
C LYS A 162 10.39 -10.10 -5.32
N THR A 163 11.66 -10.27 -4.96
CA THR A 163 12.30 -11.58 -4.83
C THR A 163 11.60 -12.42 -3.78
N LEU A 164 11.35 -11.87 -2.59
CA LEU A 164 10.64 -12.56 -1.51
C LEU A 164 9.20 -12.89 -1.91
N GLN A 165 8.49 -11.97 -2.57
CA GLN A 165 7.12 -12.17 -3.04
C GLN A 165 6.99 -13.26 -4.10
N GLN A 166 7.98 -13.40 -5.00
CA GLN A 166 8.00 -14.45 -6.03
C GLN A 166 8.26 -15.84 -5.45
N HIS A 167 8.88 -15.92 -4.27
CA HIS A 167 9.23 -17.17 -3.61
C HIS A 167 8.29 -17.52 -2.44
N CYS A 168 7.24 -16.73 -2.20
CA CYS A 168 6.20 -16.98 -1.19
C CYS A 168 4.83 -17.27 -1.87
N PRO A 169 4.09 -18.35 -1.51
CA PRO A 169 3.02 -18.91 -2.36
C PRO A 169 1.72 -18.09 -2.49
N ASP A 170 1.45 -17.16 -1.57
CA ASP A 170 0.08 -16.66 -1.34
C ASP A 170 -0.24 -15.29 -1.98
N TYR A 171 0.66 -14.74 -2.81
CA TYR A 171 0.50 -13.41 -3.41
C TYR A 171 0.25 -13.42 -4.94
N SER A 172 -0.11 -14.60 -5.48
CA SER A 172 -0.19 -14.85 -6.93
C SER A 172 -1.42 -14.25 -7.63
N GLN A 173 -2.50 -13.94 -6.91
CA GLN A 173 -3.74 -13.47 -7.55
C GLN A 173 -3.81 -11.95 -7.75
N THR A 174 -3.10 -11.13 -6.97
CA THR A 174 -3.13 -9.66 -7.11
C THR A 174 -2.14 -9.13 -8.17
N LEU A 175 -1.18 -9.97 -8.59
CA LEU A 175 -0.12 -9.62 -9.55
C LEU A 175 -0.62 -9.57 -11.01
N ASN A 176 -1.60 -10.40 -11.35
CA ASN A 176 -2.13 -10.50 -12.72
C ASN A 176 -2.95 -9.27 -13.15
N ASP A 177 -3.61 -8.59 -12.19
CA ASP A 177 -4.37 -7.36 -12.48
C ASP A 177 -3.49 -6.11 -12.63
N ILE A 178 -2.30 -6.11 -12.02
CA ILE A 178 -1.33 -5.01 -12.13
C ILE A 178 -0.50 -5.13 -13.42
N LEU A 179 -0.11 -6.35 -13.81
CA LEU A 179 0.58 -6.62 -15.07
C LEU A 179 -0.25 -6.19 -16.28
N LYS A 180 -1.57 -6.41 -16.24
CA LYS A 180 -2.50 -6.02 -17.32
C LYS A 180 -2.59 -4.51 -17.51
N ARG A 181 -2.45 -3.71 -16.43
CA ARG A 181 -2.46 -2.24 -16.49
C ARG A 181 -1.12 -1.64 -16.97
N LEU A 182 -0.03 -2.39 -16.88
CA LEU A 182 1.29 -2.00 -17.37
C LEU A 182 1.43 -2.19 -18.90
N ASP A 183 0.80 -3.22 -19.47
CA ASP A 183 0.74 -3.43 -20.93
C ASP A 183 -0.06 -2.35 -21.67
N ASP A 184 -1.05 -1.74 -21.01
CA ASP A 184 -1.82 -0.62 -21.58
C ASP A 184 -1.02 0.70 -21.56
N ILE A 185 -0.13 0.91 -20.58
CA ILE A 185 0.77 2.07 -20.51
C ILE A 185 1.96 1.91 -21.49
N ALA A 186 2.45 0.69 -21.70
CA ALA A 186 3.48 0.39 -22.70
C ALA A 186 3.00 0.65 -24.15
N ARG A 187 1.70 0.46 -24.41
CA ARG A 187 1.06 0.77 -25.70
C ARG A 187 1.01 2.28 -25.96
N MET A 188 0.65 3.08 -24.94
CA MET A 188 0.65 4.56 -25.03
C MET A 188 2.07 5.15 -25.20
N LEU A 189 3.11 4.48 -24.71
CA LEU A 189 4.51 4.90 -24.90
C LEU A 189 5.05 4.54 -26.31
N GLY A 190 4.51 3.50 -26.94
CA GLY A 190 4.79 3.14 -28.34
C GLY A 190 4.27 4.17 -29.32
N ASP A 191 3.06 4.69 -29.07
CA ASP A 191 2.41 5.71 -29.90
C ASP A 191 3.16 7.06 -29.82
N LEU A 192 3.61 7.47 -28.63
CA LEU A 192 4.44 8.67 -28.43
C LEU A 192 5.87 8.57 -29.03
N LYS A 193 6.39 7.35 -29.21
CA LYS A 193 7.69 7.09 -29.87
C LYS A 193 7.55 7.15 -31.40
N GLY A 194 6.38 6.77 -31.94
CA GLY A 194 6.01 6.92 -33.34
C GLY A 194 5.89 8.39 -33.78
N GLU A 195 5.25 9.23 -32.97
CA GLU A 195 5.11 10.67 -33.26
C GLU A 195 6.44 11.44 -33.19
N ASN A 196 7.34 11.09 -32.26
CA ASN A 196 8.67 11.70 -32.20
C ASN A 196 9.60 11.28 -33.36
N ALA A 197 9.42 10.07 -33.91
CA ALA A 197 10.13 9.64 -35.12
C ALA A 197 9.61 10.35 -36.38
N ALA A 198 8.31 10.67 -36.43
CA ALA A 198 7.71 11.47 -37.50
C ALA A 198 8.22 12.93 -37.48
N LEU A 199 8.30 13.56 -36.31
CA LEU A 199 8.83 14.91 -36.14
C LEU A 199 10.34 15.02 -36.41
N ARG A 200 11.12 13.97 -36.13
CA ARG A 200 12.55 13.90 -36.52
C ARG A 200 12.73 13.76 -38.03
N LYS A 201 11.84 13.04 -38.72
CA LYS A 201 11.84 12.92 -40.19
C LYS A 201 11.46 14.24 -40.87
N GLU A 202 10.60 15.03 -40.22
CA GLU A 202 10.22 16.39 -40.65
C GLU A 202 11.34 17.42 -40.38
N LEU A 203 12.04 17.30 -39.25
CA LEU A 203 13.22 18.11 -38.91
C LEU A 203 14.45 17.80 -39.78
N ASP A 204 14.68 16.53 -40.11
CA ASP A 204 15.70 16.14 -41.09
C ASP A 204 15.31 16.61 -42.49
N GLY A 205 14.03 16.51 -42.90
CA GLY A 205 13.53 17.10 -44.15
C GLY A 205 13.75 18.63 -44.26
N LEU A 206 13.56 19.37 -43.16
CA LEU A 206 13.82 20.80 -43.09
C LEU A 206 15.32 21.15 -43.04
N LYS A 207 16.18 20.29 -42.47
CA LYS A 207 17.65 20.42 -42.53
C LYS A 207 18.20 20.11 -43.93
N THR A 208 17.64 19.14 -44.65
CA THR A 208 18.01 18.86 -46.05
C THR A 208 17.54 19.97 -46.98
N ALA A 209 16.47 20.69 -46.65
CA ALA A 209 16.03 21.90 -47.36
C ALA A 209 16.91 23.14 -47.06
N ALA A 210 17.44 23.27 -45.84
CA ALA A 210 18.39 24.33 -45.46
C ALA A 210 19.84 24.05 -45.95
N ALA A 211 20.20 22.79 -46.18
CA ALA A 211 21.50 22.38 -46.72
C ALA A 211 21.59 22.44 -48.26
N ALA A 212 20.54 22.83 -48.96
CA ALA A 212 20.50 22.93 -50.42
C ALA A 212 20.94 24.30 -50.99
N GLN A 213 21.62 25.14 -50.20
CA GLN A 213 22.16 26.43 -50.67
C GLN A 213 23.60 26.45 -51.24
N PRO A 214 24.50 25.47 -51.05
CA PRO A 214 25.83 25.51 -51.70
C PRO A 214 25.87 24.87 -53.11
N ALA A 215 24.76 24.32 -53.61
CA ALA A 215 24.72 23.65 -54.92
C ALA A 215 24.52 24.61 -56.12
N VAL A 216 24.13 25.86 -55.88
CA VAL A 216 23.96 26.86 -56.94
C VAL A 216 25.27 27.60 -57.24
N GLU A 217 26.17 27.74 -56.25
CA GLU A 217 27.45 28.45 -56.42
C GLU A 217 28.49 27.60 -57.19
N THR A 218 28.45 26.27 -57.04
CA THR A 218 29.39 25.36 -57.73
C THR A 218 28.97 25.09 -59.19
N ALA A 219 27.68 25.24 -59.53
CA ALA A 219 27.18 25.10 -60.90
C ALA A 219 27.46 26.35 -61.78
N VAL A 220 27.57 27.53 -61.16
CA VAL A 220 27.90 28.78 -61.86
C VAL A 220 29.39 28.87 -62.20
N GLN A 221 30.27 28.32 -61.36
CA GLN A 221 31.73 28.32 -61.62
C GLN A 221 32.17 27.30 -62.66
N LYS A 222 31.43 26.19 -62.85
CA LYS A 222 31.77 25.16 -63.85
C LYS A 222 31.32 25.52 -65.27
N ALA A 223 30.39 26.46 -65.43
CA ALA A 223 29.95 26.95 -66.74
C ALA A 223 30.86 28.05 -67.33
N LEU A 224 31.87 28.52 -66.58
CA LEU A 224 32.76 29.61 -67.00
C LEU A 224 34.13 29.15 -67.55
N ALA A 225 34.37 27.85 -67.71
CA ALA A 225 35.73 27.30 -67.82
C ALA A 225 36.10 26.59 -69.14
N ASP A 226 35.27 26.55 -70.18
CA ASP A 226 35.65 25.97 -71.49
C ASP A 226 35.44 26.95 -72.66
N GLN A 227 36.57 27.40 -73.23
CA GLN A 227 36.70 28.36 -74.35
C GLN A 227 36.41 27.72 -75.74
N PRO A 228 36.38 28.54 -76.82
CA PRO A 228 37.51 28.44 -77.76
C PRO A 228 38.13 29.78 -78.20
N LYS A 229 39.38 29.66 -78.69
CA LYS A 229 40.40 30.67 -79.05
C LYS A 229 40.09 31.63 -80.22
N ALA A 230 40.60 32.86 -80.06
CA ALA A 230 41.07 33.95 -80.97
C ALA A 230 40.95 33.82 -82.51
N PRO A 231 40.70 34.93 -83.26
CA PRO A 231 41.80 35.86 -83.64
C PRO A 231 41.50 37.39 -83.72
N ALA A 232 42.61 38.15 -83.68
CA ALA A 232 42.88 39.51 -84.17
C ALA A 232 41.98 40.70 -83.78
N MET A 233 42.37 41.41 -82.71
CA MET A 233 41.82 42.70 -82.25
C MET A 233 42.91 43.77 -82.03
N ASP A 234 44.04 43.70 -82.72
CA ASP A 234 45.15 44.64 -82.47
C ASP A 234 44.87 46.07 -82.97
N GLU A 235 43.96 46.27 -83.92
CA GLU A 235 43.57 47.61 -84.40
C GLU A 235 42.45 48.27 -83.60
N ILE A 236 41.55 47.50 -82.98
CA ILE A 236 40.47 48.05 -82.15
C ILE A 236 40.93 48.23 -80.69
N ALA A 237 41.86 47.41 -80.19
CA ALA A 237 42.42 47.57 -78.84
C ALA A 237 43.14 48.92 -78.68
N ARG A 238 43.94 49.36 -79.66
CA ARG A 238 44.66 50.65 -79.59
C ARG A 238 43.73 51.87 -79.67
N ALA A 239 42.61 51.78 -80.40
CA ALA A 239 41.63 52.85 -80.50
C ALA A 239 40.67 52.90 -79.30
N MET A 240 40.35 51.74 -78.71
CA MET A 240 39.47 51.63 -77.55
C MET A 240 40.19 51.94 -76.24
N ASP A 241 41.48 51.59 -76.10
CA ASP A 241 42.30 51.97 -74.94
C ASP A 241 42.49 53.50 -74.86
N ALA A 242 42.74 54.16 -75.99
CA ALA A 242 42.87 55.62 -76.06
C ALA A 242 41.54 56.38 -75.79
N ALA A 243 40.39 55.79 -76.13
CA ALA A 243 39.07 56.36 -75.87
C ALA A 243 38.55 56.09 -74.44
N ILE A 244 38.91 54.94 -73.85
CA ILE A 244 38.55 54.56 -72.47
C ILE A 244 39.39 55.33 -71.44
N GLU A 245 40.64 55.67 -71.76
CA GLU A 245 41.53 56.38 -70.83
C GLU A 245 41.17 57.87 -70.67
N LYS A 246 40.47 58.47 -71.65
CA LYS A 246 40.09 59.89 -71.63
C LYS A 246 38.78 60.19 -70.87
N ASN A 247 37.97 59.18 -70.52
CA ASN A 247 36.65 59.34 -69.89
C ASN A 247 36.42 58.48 -68.62
N ARG A 248 37.44 57.79 -68.10
CA ARG A 248 37.32 57.04 -66.85
C ARG A 248 37.27 57.99 -65.66
N GLU A 249 36.14 57.99 -64.95
CA GLU A 249 36.04 58.60 -63.62
C GLU A 249 37.16 58.05 -62.72
N PRO A 250 37.81 58.88 -61.89
CA PRO A 250 39.03 58.50 -61.21
C PRO A 250 38.73 57.48 -60.10
N ARG A 251 38.90 56.20 -60.43
CA ARG A 251 38.92 55.08 -59.48
C ARG A 251 40.34 54.88 -59.01
N PHE A 252 40.52 54.77 -57.70
CA PHE A 252 41.83 54.61 -57.08
C PHE A 252 41.90 53.24 -56.44
N ALA A 253 42.96 52.51 -56.77
CA ALA A 253 43.32 51.26 -56.13
C ALA A 253 44.79 51.35 -55.75
N ILE A 254 45.09 51.11 -54.48
CA ILE A 254 46.46 51.08 -53.96
C ILE A 254 46.69 49.71 -53.33
N LEU A 255 47.80 49.08 -53.68
CA LEU A 255 48.35 47.90 -53.02
C LEU A 255 49.69 48.28 -52.40
N GLY A 256 49.88 48.03 -51.11
CA GLY A 256 51.08 48.39 -50.37
C GLY A 256 51.64 47.22 -49.58
N MET A 257 52.96 47.15 -49.50
CA MET A 257 53.70 46.18 -48.71
C MET A 257 54.82 46.90 -47.95
N ASN A 258 54.79 46.80 -46.62
CA ASN A 258 55.76 47.42 -45.72
C ASN A 258 56.43 46.35 -44.85
N LEU A 259 57.74 46.49 -44.69
CA LEU A 259 58.58 45.67 -43.80
C LEU A 259 59.29 46.58 -42.81
N GLY A 260 59.47 46.12 -41.58
CA GLY A 260 60.26 46.86 -40.60
C GLY A 260 60.30 46.18 -39.26
N ALA A 261 60.47 46.98 -38.21
CA ALA A 261 60.61 46.47 -36.85
C ALA A 261 59.63 47.15 -35.89
N ASP A 262 59.16 46.38 -34.91
CA ASP A 262 58.53 46.94 -33.73
C ASP A 262 59.60 47.50 -32.76
N GLN A 263 59.14 48.16 -31.70
CA GLN A 263 60.01 48.70 -30.65
C GLN A 263 60.90 47.66 -29.94
N ASP A 264 60.51 46.38 -29.98
CA ASP A 264 61.24 45.27 -29.38
C ASP A 264 62.23 44.65 -30.40
N ARG A 265 62.42 45.32 -31.56
CA ARG A 265 63.27 44.92 -32.69
C ARG A 265 62.83 43.63 -33.39
N ASN A 266 61.58 43.20 -33.21
CA ASN A 266 61.05 42.07 -33.94
C ASN A 266 60.63 42.50 -35.35
N VAL A 267 60.85 41.63 -36.33
CA VAL A 267 60.41 41.85 -37.71
C VAL A 267 58.89 41.93 -37.76
N THR A 268 58.39 42.90 -38.51
CA THR A 268 56.97 43.13 -38.76
C THR A 268 56.71 43.23 -40.25
N PHE A 269 55.56 42.71 -40.67
CA PHE A 269 55.07 42.82 -42.04
C PHE A 269 53.68 43.45 -42.05
N GLN A 270 53.44 44.32 -43.03
CA GLN A 270 52.12 44.89 -43.29
C GLN A 270 51.79 44.82 -44.78
N GLY A 271 50.67 44.19 -45.10
CA GLY A 271 50.00 44.31 -46.38
C GLY A 271 48.83 45.28 -46.29
N ARG A 272 48.63 46.12 -47.31
CA ARG A 272 47.51 47.06 -47.39
C ARG A 272 46.91 47.06 -48.78
N ALA A 273 45.60 46.99 -48.87
CA ALA A 273 44.84 47.26 -50.09
C ALA A 273 43.83 48.37 -49.81
N ARG A 274 43.71 49.34 -50.70
CA ARG A 274 42.69 50.40 -50.62
C ARG A 274 42.01 50.54 -51.97
N TYR A 275 40.69 50.60 -51.95
CA TYR A 275 39.86 50.89 -53.11
C TYR A 275 38.98 52.11 -52.83
N PHE A 276 38.92 53.03 -53.79
CA PHE A 276 38.11 54.24 -53.71
C PHE A 276 37.45 54.50 -55.05
N ALA A 277 36.12 54.64 -55.04
CA ALA A 277 35.34 54.85 -56.25
C ALA A 277 34.29 55.94 -56.00
N PRO A 278 34.47 57.15 -56.56
CA PRO A 278 33.40 58.13 -56.68
C PRO A 278 32.22 57.56 -57.45
N PHE A 279 31.01 57.90 -57.02
CA PHE A 279 29.78 57.59 -57.72
C PHE A 279 28.77 58.69 -57.42
N ARG A 280 28.01 59.11 -58.43
CA ARG A 280 27.24 60.37 -58.37
C ARG A 280 28.20 61.55 -58.10
N GLU A 281 27.74 62.79 -58.25
CA GLU A 281 28.64 63.96 -58.17
C GLU A 281 29.24 64.17 -56.77
N LYS A 282 28.58 63.69 -55.71
CA LYS A 282 28.90 64.03 -54.32
C LYS A 282 29.26 62.84 -53.41
N PHE A 283 29.24 61.61 -53.90
CA PHE A 283 29.48 60.42 -53.08
C PHE A 283 30.64 59.57 -53.60
N ALA A 284 31.26 58.80 -52.71
CA ALA A 284 32.25 57.79 -53.04
C ALA A 284 32.16 56.62 -52.08
N PHE A 285 32.44 55.42 -52.58
CA PHE A 285 32.65 54.24 -51.76
C PHE A 285 34.14 54.08 -51.51
N GLN A 286 34.51 53.79 -50.26
CA GLN A 286 35.89 53.50 -49.89
C GLN A 286 35.94 52.21 -49.09
N ALA A 287 36.83 51.30 -49.50
CA ALA A 287 37.14 50.09 -48.78
C ALA A 287 38.65 49.95 -48.58
N GLN A 288 39.05 49.35 -47.45
CA GLN A 288 40.44 49.13 -47.11
C GLN A 288 40.61 47.77 -46.43
N GLY A 289 41.61 47.01 -46.85
CA GLY A 289 42.08 45.83 -46.16
C GLY A 289 43.49 46.06 -45.65
N GLU A 290 43.78 45.70 -44.41
CA GLU A 290 45.13 45.68 -43.86
C GLU A 290 45.39 44.33 -43.18
N TYR A 291 46.58 43.79 -43.38
CA TYR A 291 47.07 42.62 -42.68
C TYR A 291 48.38 42.96 -41.99
N PHE A 292 48.49 42.67 -40.70
CA PHE A 292 49.69 42.85 -39.91
C PHE A 292 50.15 41.49 -39.40
N HIS A 293 51.46 41.27 -39.49
CA HIS A 293 52.11 40.17 -38.83
C HIS A 293 53.19 40.71 -37.90
N PHE A 294 53.08 40.35 -36.62
CA PHE A 294 54.06 40.58 -35.57
C PHE A 294 54.54 39.23 -35.05
N ARG A 295 55.61 39.21 -34.26
CA ARG A 295 56.15 37.96 -33.69
C ARG A 295 55.16 37.21 -32.79
N ASP A 296 54.34 37.93 -32.06
CA ASP A 296 53.42 37.40 -31.05
C ASP A 296 51.95 37.38 -31.50
N ARG A 297 51.63 37.98 -32.66
CA ARG A 297 50.26 38.10 -33.13
C ARG A 297 50.14 38.34 -34.63
N SER A 298 49.00 37.97 -35.18
CA SER A 298 48.58 38.37 -36.52
C SER A 298 47.25 39.11 -36.44
N GLU A 299 47.08 40.14 -37.27
CA GLU A 299 45.89 40.97 -37.27
C GLU A 299 45.40 41.21 -38.70
N GLY A 300 44.13 40.97 -38.97
CA GLY A 300 43.46 41.36 -40.21
C GLY A 300 42.44 42.45 -39.93
N GLN A 301 42.43 43.52 -40.71
CA GLN A 301 41.41 44.56 -40.64
C GLN A 301 40.76 44.77 -42.01
N PHE A 302 39.45 44.92 -42.00
CA PHE A 302 38.67 45.33 -43.15
C PHE A 302 37.78 46.51 -42.78
N ASP A 303 37.84 47.53 -43.61
CA ASP A 303 37.10 48.77 -43.47
C ASP A 303 36.26 48.99 -44.73
N ALA A 304 35.00 49.39 -44.56
CA ALA A 304 34.16 49.80 -45.68
C ALA A 304 33.25 50.96 -45.26
N GLY A 305 33.04 51.90 -46.18
CA GLY A 305 32.24 53.07 -45.87
C GLY A 305 31.96 53.98 -47.06
N LEU A 306 31.23 55.04 -46.75
CA LEU A 306 30.83 56.06 -47.71
C LEU A 306 31.47 57.39 -47.35
N VAL A 307 31.84 58.13 -48.39
CA VAL A 307 32.41 59.46 -48.30
C VAL A 307 31.52 60.41 -49.09
N SER A 308 31.15 61.54 -48.47
CA SER A 308 30.29 62.56 -49.06
C SER A 308 30.99 63.92 -49.07
N ARG A 309 31.07 64.53 -50.25
CA ARG A 309 31.62 65.89 -50.44
C ARG A 309 30.46 66.87 -50.53
N PHE A 310 30.25 67.63 -49.45
CA PHE A 310 29.11 68.53 -49.31
C PHE A 310 29.45 69.98 -49.72
N THR A 311 30.74 70.35 -49.73
CA THR A 311 31.23 71.60 -50.35
C THR A 311 32.55 71.35 -51.08
N ARG A 312 33.02 72.32 -51.87
CA ARG A 312 34.34 72.26 -52.52
C ARG A 312 35.48 72.03 -51.53
N ARG A 313 35.34 72.44 -50.26
CA ARG A 313 36.38 72.28 -49.22
C ARG A 313 35.98 71.35 -48.08
N GLY A 314 34.77 70.81 -48.06
CA GLY A 314 34.23 70.06 -46.92
C GLY A 314 33.74 68.68 -47.33
N GLN A 315 34.22 67.67 -46.62
CA GLN A 315 33.90 66.28 -46.84
C GLN A 315 33.70 65.54 -45.52
N ALA A 316 32.81 64.56 -45.50
CA ALA A 316 32.59 63.68 -44.36
C ALA A 316 32.63 62.21 -44.79
N GLY A 317 33.08 61.33 -43.89
CA GLY A 317 33.11 59.89 -44.10
C GLY A 317 32.45 59.13 -42.95
N LEU A 318 31.80 58.01 -43.27
CA LEU A 318 31.25 57.07 -42.29
C LEU A 318 31.68 55.65 -42.65
N PHE A 319 32.26 54.94 -41.69
CA PHE A 319 32.85 53.62 -41.91
C PHE A 319 32.48 52.62 -40.84
N SER A 320 32.38 51.36 -41.24
CA SER A 320 32.39 50.21 -40.37
C SER A 320 33.70 49.45 -40.57
N SER A 321 34.38 49.20 -39.47
CA SER A 321 35.67 48.52 -39.41
C SER A 321 35.55 47.24 -38.61
N PHE A 322 36.11 46.16 -39.14
CA PHE A 322 36.21 44.87 -38.46
C PHE A 322 37.67 44.47 -38.36
N LYS A 323 38.11 44.04 -37.19
CA LYS A 323 39.48 43.55 -36.97
C LYS A 323 39.44 42.17 -36.35
N HIS A 324 40.09 41.19 -36.98
CA HIS A 324 40.37 39.90 -36.39
C HIS A 324 41.80 39.88 -35.85
N VAL A 325 41.98 39.36 -34.65
CA VAL A 325 43.27 39.28 -33.96
C VAL A 325 43.50 37.86 -33.49
N ASP A 326 44.62 37.28 -33.91
CA ASP A 326 45.12 36.02 -33.40
C ASP A 326 46.39 36.27 -32.59
N LEU A 327 46.35 35.95 -31.29
CA LEU A 327 47.51 36.04 -30.39
C LEU A 327 48.12 34.67 -30.19
N LYS A 328 49.45 34.57 -30.30
CA LYS A 328 50.18 33.32 -30.05
C LYS A 328 50.05 32.90 -28.59
N GLY A 329 49.69 31.64 -28.36
CA GLY A 329 49.54 31.06 -27.02
C GLY A 329 48.13 31.22 -26.41
N MET A 330 47.18 31.79 -27.15
CA MET A 330 45.77 31.85 -26.76
C MET A 330 44.97 30.71 -27.41
N GLN A 331 43.82 30.36 -26.82
CA GLN A 331 42.99 29.25 -27.30
C GLN A 331 42.25 29.58 -28.61
N SER A 332 41.91 30.85 -28.83
CA SER A 332 41.20 31.30 -30.03
C SER A 332 41.54 32.75 -30.40
N GLY A 333 41.32 33.10 -31.67
CA GLY A 333 41.30 34.48 -32.14
C GLY A 333 40.05 35.25 -31.70
N GLY A 334 40.06 36.56 -31.88
CA GLY A 334 38.95 37.45 -31.54
C GLY A 334 38.63 38.46 -32.64
N THR A 335 37.35 38.58 -32.99
CA THR A 335 36.85 39.61 -33.93
C THR A 335 36.27 40.80 -33.16
N LEU A 336 36.73 41.99 -33.53
CA LEU A 336 36.34 43.28 -32.98
C LEU A 336 35.71 44.16 -34.07
N GLY A 337 34.89 45.12 -33.67
CA GLY A 337 34.12 45.95 -34.59
C GLY A 337 33.94 47.37 -34.09
N GLN A 338 34.18 48.35 -34.96
CA GLN A 338 34.18 49.78 -34.66
C GLN A 338 33.53 50.57 -35.80
N ALA A 339 32.65 51.50 -35.45
CA ALA A 339 32.16 52.52 -36.37
C ALA A 339 33.06 53.75 -36.27
N SER A 340 33.31 54.44 -37.39
CA SER A 340 34.04 55.70 -37.39
C SER A 340 33.36 56.76 -38.26
N MET A 341 33.52 58.01 -37.84
CA MET A 341 33.12 59.20 -38.58
C MET A 341 34.31 60.12 -38.78
N THR A 342 34.48 60.64 -39.99
CA THR A 342 35.51 61.64 -40.32
C THR A 342 34.88 62.92 -40.84
N LEU A 343 35.53 64.06 -40.59
CA LEU A 343 35.17 65.36 -41.13
C LEU A 343 36.44 66.09 -41.56
N ASP A 344 36.57 66.32 -42.87
CA ASP A 344 37.78 66.84 -43.49
C ASP A 344 37.56 68.22 -44.13
N TYR A 345 38.54 69.10 -43.91
CA TYR A 345 38.73 70.36 -44.62
C TYR A 345 39.85 70.22 -45.66
N ILE A 346 39.53 70.54 -46.91
CA ILE A 346 40.43 70.42 -48.07
C ILE A 346 40.98 71.80 -48.45
N PHE A 347 42.30 71.89 -48.58
CA PHE A 347 43.04 73.08 -48.99
C PHE A 347 43.99 72.77 -50.16
N SER A 348 44.65 73.80 -50.72
CA SER A 348 45.42 73.68 -51.97
C SER A 348 46.61 72.71 -51.93
N ARG A 349 47.09 72.34 -50.73
CA ARG A 349 48.23 71.43 -50.55
C ARG A 349 47.87 70.13 -49.83
N GLY A 350 46.59 69.91 -49.52
CA GLY A 350 46.18 68.71 -48.80
C GLY A 350 44.82 68.79 -48.10
N ARG A 351 44.68 67.98 -47.05
CA ARG A 351 43.50 67.93 -46.19
C ARG A 351 43.90 67.82 -44.71
N VAL A 352 43.04 68.36 -43.85
CA VAL A 352 43.10 68.17 -42.40
C VAL A 352 41.69 67.92 -41.89
N GLY A 353 41.52 67.03 -40.93
CA GLY A 353 40.21 66.67 -40.43
C GLY A 353 40.26 66.07 -39.04
N PHE A 354 39.07 65.78 -38.52
CA PHE A 354 38.88 65.12 -37.23
C PHE A 354 38.13 63.81 -37.43
N PHE A 355 38.35 62.88 -36.51
CA PHE A 355 37.62 61.62 -36.47
C PHE A 355 37.20 61.26 -35.07
N GLY A 356 36.13 60.47 -34.99
CA GLY A 356 35.65 59.83 -33.77
C GLY A 356 35.25 58.40 -34.08
N THR A 357 35.36 57.53 -33.08
CA THR A 357 35.08 56.11 -33.23
C THR A 357 34.25 55.57 -32.07
N LYS A 358 33.49 54.52 -32.34
CA LYS A 358 32.72 53.81 -31.33
C LYS A 358 32.69 52.32 -31.60
N ALA A 359 33.04 51.52 -30.60
CA ALA A 359 32.94 50.07 -30.67
C ALA A 359 31.47 49.60 -30.75
N PHE A 360 31.20 48.60 -31.60
CA PHE A 360 29.91 47.88 -31.65
C PHE A 360 30.07 46.36 -31.45
N LEU A 361 31.25 45.79 -31.75
CA LEU A 361 31.68 44.47 -31.27
C LEU A 361 32.84 44.69 -30.31
N ASN A 362 32.51 45.05 -29.08
CA ASN A 362 33.45 45.67 -28.15
C ASN A 362 34.39 44.67 -27.47
N ASN A 363 33.98 43.42 -27.24
CA ASN A 363 34.78 42.43 -26.54
C ASN A 363 34.85 41.10 -27.30
N ALA A 364 36.00 40.43 -27.28
CA ALA A 364 36.17 39.07 -27.79
C ALA A 364 37.01 38.23 -26.82
N VAL A 365 36.45 37.12 -26.31
CA VAL A 365 37.17 36.19 -25.42
C VAL A 365 38.13 35.35 -26.26
N ILE A 366 39.39 35.32 -25.85
CA ILE A 366 40.49 34.65 -26.59
C ILE A 366 41.12 33.51 -25.80
N ASN A 367 40.89 33.45 -24.48
CA ASN A 367 41.37 32.37 -23.63
C ASN A 367 40.46 32.16 -22.41
N ARG A 368 40.25 30.90 -22.04
CA ARG A 368 39.56 30.48 -20.81
C ARG A 368 40.45 29.51 -20.03
N ALA A 369 40.82 29.89 -18.81
CA ALA A 369 41.57 29.05 -17.90
C ALA A 369 40.72 28.72 -16.67
N LEU A 370 40.58 27.44 -16.32
CA LEU A 370 39.93 27.03 -15.08
C LEU A 370 40.87 27.37 -13.91
N VAL A 371 40.43 28.22 -12.99
CA VAL A 371 41.18 28.57 -11.77
C VAL A 371 40.81 27.64 -10.63
N SER A 372 39.51 27.44 -10.44
CA SER A 372 38.93 26.48 -9.51
C SER A 372 37.63 25.93 -10.11
N ARG A 373 36.99 24.98 -9.43
CA ARG A 373 35.83 24.23 -9.93
C ARG A 373 34.74 25.13 -10.57
N ASN A 374 34.44 26.27 -9.95
CA ASN A 374 33.39 27.19 -10.40
C ASN A 374 33.91 28.58 -10.80
N ILE A 375 35.22 28.76 -10.92
CA ILE A 375 35.83 30.04 -11.31
C ILE A 375 36.69 29.84 -12.56
N ILE A 376 36.30 30.51 -13.63
CA ILE A 376 37.06 30.58 -14.88
C ILE A 376 37.68 31.96 -14.99
N GLU A 377 38.97 32.02 -15.28
CA GLU A 377 39.64 33.24 -15.70
C GLU A 377 39.57 33.36 -17.22
N GLU A 378 38.91 34.41 -17.70
CA GLU A 378 38.80 34.73 -19.12
C GLU A 378 39.76 35.86 -19.47
N SER A 379 40.58 35.66 -20.51
CA SER A 379 41.30 36.74 -21.18
C SER A 379 40.50 37.18 -22.41
N TYR A 380 40.29 38.48 -22.56
CA TYR A 380 39.49 39.05 -23.66
C TYR A 380 40.14 40.31 -24.23
N LEU A 381 39.95 40.50 -25.54
CA LEU A 381 40.28 41.71 -26.25
C LEU A 381 39.11 42.69 -26.10
N ARG A 382 39.43 43.99 -25.98
CA ARG A 382 38.46 45.06 -25.93
C ARG A 382 38.83 46.19 -26.89
N VAL A 383 37.87 46.70 -27.65
CA VAL A 383 38.09 47.88 -28.52
C VAL A 383 38.34 49.13 -27.67
N VAL A 384 39.32 49.93 -28.11
CA VAL A 384 39.66 51.21 -27.51
C VAL A 384 39.09 52.32 -28.38
N ASP A 385 38.03 52.96 -27.87
CA ASP A 385 37.42 54.13 -28.52
C ASP A 385 38.46 55.26 -28.61
N GLN A 386 38.42 56.01 -29.71
CA GLN A 386 39.38 57.06 -30.03
C GLN A 386 38.71 58.28 -30.67
N ALA A 387 39.28 59.45 -30.40
CA ALA A 387 38.97 60.70 -31.09
C ALA A 387 40.27 61.45 -31.38
N GLY A 388 40.37 62.06 -32.56
CA GLY A 388 41.64 62.60 -33.02
C GLY A 388 41.56 63.44 -34.29
N GLY A 389 42.74 63.83 -34.77
CA GLY A 389 42.94 64.54 -36.03
C GLY A 389 43.62 63.65 -37.06
N SER A 390 43.25 63.80 -38.33
CA SER A 390 43.93 63.17 -39.46
C SER A 390 44.28 64.21 -40.52
N GLY A 391 45.23 63.90 -41.38
CA GLY A 391 45.59 64.81 -42.46
C GLY A 391 46.54 64.19 -43.47
N ALA A 392 46.62 64.86 -44.61
CA ALA A 392 47.60 64.58 -45.65
C ALA A 392 48.03 65.91 -46.27
N VAL A 393 49.33 66.19 -46.30
CA VAL A 393 49.90 67.44 -46.81
C VAL A 393 51.09 67.16 -47.70
N THR A 394 51.17 67.89 -48.82
CA THR A 394 52.35 67.85 -49.70
C THR A 394 53.45 68.72 -49.07
N LEU A 395 54.62 68.14 -48.82
CA LEU A 395 55.76 68.83 -48.21
C LEU A 395 56.60 69.56 -49.28
N PHE A 396 57.18 68.81 -50.20
CA PHE A 396 58.03 69.30 -51.30
C PHE A 396 57.94 68.35 -52.49
N GLY A 397 58.00 68.89 -53.71
CA GLY A 397 57.80 68.10 -54.94
C GLY A 397 56.47 67.34 -54.92
N ASN A 398 56.55 66.02 -55.05
CA ASN A 398 55.40 65.11 -54.93
C ASN A 398 55.37 64.35 -53.58
N THR A 399 56.30 64.65 -52.68
CA THR A 399 56.40 63.99 -51.38
C THR A 399 55.30 64.47 -50.45
N ALA A 400 54.51 63.54 -49.92
CA ALA A 400 53.42 63.79 -48.99
C ALA A 400 53.72 63.24 -47.60
N LEU A 401 53.25 63.93 -46.58
CA LEU A 401 53.13 63.42 -45.22
C LEU A 401 51.65 63.23 -44.93
N GLU A 402 51.25 62.03 -44.53
CA GLU A 402 49.89 61.71 -44.15
C GLU A 402 49.84 60.90 -42.86
N GLY A 403 48.75 60.99 -42.12
CA GLY A 403 48.62 60.26 -40.88
C GLY A 403 47.43 60.68 -40.01
N ASN A 404 47.35 60.05 -38.85
CA ASN A 404 46.38 60.37 -37.81
C ASN A 404 47.01 60.35 -36.43
N LEU A 405 46.49 61.18 -35.55
CA LEU A 405 46.82 61.26 -34.13
C LEU A 405 45.51 61.28 -33.34
N GLY A 406 45.39 60.42 -32.34
CA GLY A 406 44.18 60.31 -31.54
C GLY A 406 44.46 60.07 -30.05
N TRP A 407 43.49 60.46 -29.24
CA TRP A 407 43.43 60.15 -27.83
C TRP A 407 42.66 58.84 -27.64
N LEU A 408 43.26 57.87 -26.94
CA LEU A 408 42.76 56.51 -26.76
C LEU A 408 42.12 56.36 -25.39
N ALA A 409 40.83 56.02 -25.36
CA ALA A 409 40.05 55.86 -24.13
C ALA A 409 40.13 54.41 -23.61
N MET A 410 41.14 54.14 -22.78
CA MET A 410 41.39 52.80 -22.23
C MET A 410 40.43 52.46 -21.09
N LYS A 411 40.09 51.17 -20.94
CA LYS A 411 39.37 50.64 -19.78
C LYS A 411 40.31 50.35 -18.62
N SER A 412 41.51 49.83 -18.91
CA SER A 412 42.53 49.57 -17.92
C SER A 412 43.67 50.57 -18.06
N GLY A 413 43.94 51.33 -17.00
CA GLY A 413 44.93 52.41 -17.01
C GLY A 413 44.39 53.77 -17.46
N GLY A 414 45.27 54.76 -17.56
CA GLY A 414 44.93 56.11 -18.03
C GLY A 414 44.90 56.21 -19.56
N ASN A 415 44.11 57.16 -20.06
CA ASN A 415 44.05 57.46 -21.50
C ASN A 415 45.44 57.85 -22.05
N LYS A 416 45.73 57.49 -23.30
CA LYS A 416 47.05 57.71 -23.93
C LYS A 416 46.93 58.17 -25.38
N PRO A 417 47.96 58.83 -25.92
CA PRO A 417 48.01 59.13 -27.35
C PRO A 417 48.32 57.87 -28.18
N GLY A 418 47.81 57.84 -29.40
CA GLY A 418 48.15 56.85 -30.42
C GLY A 418 48.01 57.44 -31.81
N GLY A 419 48.68 56.85 -32.79
CA GLY A 419 48.69 57.42 -34.13
C GLY A 419 49.65 56.74 -35.07
N THR A 420 49.61 57.21 -36.31
CA THR A 420 50.48 56.77 -37.40
C THR A 420 50.83 57.98 -38.26
N LEU A 421 52.11 58.11 -38.60
CA LEU A 421 52.61 59.07 -39.58
C LEU A 421 53.29 58.31 -40.72
N ARG A 422 53.00 58.71 -41.95
CA ARG A 422 53.49 58.07 -43.16
C ARG A 422 54.00 59.12 -44.13
N LEU A 423 55.28 59.02 -44.47
CA LEU A 423 55.88 59.73 -45.58
C LEU A 423 55.66 58.90 -46.85
N VAL A 424 55.12 59.52 -47.90
CA VAL A 424 54.92 58.91 -49.21
C VAL A 424 55.68 59.72 -50.24
N GLN A 425 56.65 59.08 -50.88
CA GLN A 425 57.46 59.65 -51.95
C GLN A 425 57.16 58.91 -53.25
N PRO A 426 56.32 59.47 -54.13
CA PRO A 426 56.10 58.92 -55.46
C PRO A 426 57.43 58.88 -56.24
N VAL A 427 57.76 57.71 -56.78
CA VAL A 427 58.90 57.52 -57.70
C VAL A 427 58.43 57.44 -59.16
N SER A 428 57.15 57.14 -59.37
CA SER A 428 56.43 57.24 -60.64
C SER A 428 54.93 57.46 -60.39
N ASP A 429 54.14 57.58 -61.46
CA ASP A 429 52.68 57.72 -61.35
C ASP A 429 51.99 56.48 -60.76
N ARG A 430 52.67 55.34 -60.76
CA ARG A 430 52.14 54.05 -60.27
C ARG A 430 52.91 53.43 -59.11
N VAL A 431 54.05 54.00 -58.71
CA VAL A 431 54.88 53.46 -57.62
C VAL A 431 55.30 54.57 -56.67
N ALA A 432 55.17 54.32 -55.35
CA ALA A 432 55.64 55.22 -54.32
C ALA A 432 56.41 54.46 -53.24
N PHE A 433 57.52 55.05 -52.78
CA PHE A 433 58.21 54.61 -51.59
C PHE A 433 57.52 55.18 -50.36
N THR A 434 57.36 54.37 -49.31
CA THR A 434 56.73 54.81 -48.07
C THR A 434 57.54 54.48 -46.84
N ILE A 435 57.59 55.43 -45.90
CA ILE A 435 58.08 55.22 -44.54
C ILE A 435 56.92 55.48 -43.60
N GLU A 436 56.53 54.50 -42.78
CA GLU A 436 55.42 54.59 -41.83
C GLU A 436 55.93 54.33 -40.41
N GLY A 437 55.69 55.28 -39.51
CA GLY A 437 55.91 55.18 -38.08
C GLY A 437 54.59 55.20 -37.32
N GLY A 438 54.37 54.23 -36.44
CA GLY A 438 53.18 54.12 -35.61
C GLY A 438 53.51 53.99 -34.14
N TRP A 439 52.63 54.47 -33.28
CA TRP A 439 52.66 54.24 -31.83
C TRP A 439 51.26 54.03 -31.30
N ASN A 440 51.10 53.04 -30.42
CA ASN A 440 49.82 52.45 -30.03
C ASN A 440 48.92 52.26 -31.27
N GLU A 441 49.51 51.76 -32.37
CA GLU A 441 48.86 51.74 -33.68
C GLU A 441 47.72 50.73 -33.77
N THR A 442 47.85 49.59 -33.06
CA THR A 442 46.84 48.52 -32.99
C THR A 442 46.61 48.11 -31.53
N MET A 443 47.54 47.39 -30.93
CA MET A 443 47.48 46.97 -29.53
C MET A 443 47.90 48.10 -28.59
N VAL A 444 47.19 48.22 -27.47
CA VAL A 444 47.43 49.22 -26.42
C VAL A 444 47.53 48.52 -25.07
N ALA A 445 48.47 48.94 -24.22
CA ALA A 445 48.63 48.39 -22.87
C ALA A 445 49.02 49.44 -21.83
N THR A 446 48.77 49.09 -20.57
CA THR A 446 49.24 49.85 -19.41
C THR A 446 50.76 49.69 -19.30
N GLY A 447 51.49 50.78 -19.02
CA GLY A 447 52.95 50.77 -18.82
C GLY A 447 53.83 50.53 -20.06
N LYS A 448 53.28 50.06 -21.18
CA LYS A 448 54.01 49.85 -22.45
C LYS A 448 53.34 50.65 -23.57
N THR A 449 54.12 51.38 -24.36
CA THR A 449 53.69 51.90 -25.67
C THR A 449 53.97 50.80 -26.69
N TYR A 450 53.18 50.62 -27.74
CA TYR A 450 53.50 49.70 -28.85
C TYR A 450 53.78 50.48 -30.13
N GLY A 451 55.05 50.53 -30.56
CA GLY A 451 55.46 51.25 -31.76
C GLY A 451 56.03 50.37 -32.86
N ARG A 452 55.99 50.88 -34.09
CA ARG A 452 56.57 50.24 -35.28
C ARG A 452 57.13 51.30 -36.22
N LEU A 453 58.27 51.00 -36.84
CA LEU A 453 58.83 51.76 -37.95
C LEU A 453 59.00 50.82 -39.14
N THR A 454 58.37 51.17 -40.26
CA THR A 454 58.42 50.37 -41.48
C THR A 454 58.74 51.21 -42.70
N ALA A 455 59.36 50.56 -43.68
CA ALA A 455 59.56 51.11 -45.01
C ALA A 455 59.01 50.10 -46.04
N GLY A 456 58.57 50.61 -47.18
CA GLY A 456 58.01 49.75 -48.20
C GLY A 456 57.61 50.46 -49.47
N LEU A 457 56.86 49.73 -50.28
CA LEU A 457 56.42 50.17 -51.59
C LEU A 457 54.90 50.13 -51.67
N GLN A 458 54.36 51.10 -52.38
CA GLN A 458 52.97 51.11 -52.82
C GLN A 458 52.94 51.05 -54.35
N PHE A 459 51.87 50.46 -54.85
CA PHE A 459 51.56 50.30 -56.27
C PHE A 459 50.12 50.77 -56.52
N GLY A 460 49.91 51.43 -57.66
CA GLY A 460 48.58 51.84 -58.11
C GLY A 460 48.47 53.35 -58.35
N ASN A 461 47.25 53.83 -58.59
CA ASN A 461 47.03 55.23 -58.94
C ASN A 461 46.96 56.08 -57.67
N TYR A 462 47.86 57.07 -57.55
CA TYR A 462 47.89 58.00 -56.42
C TYR A 462 47.08 59.26 -56.73
N MET A 463 46.38 59.78 -55.74
CA MET A 463 45.92 61.17 -55.75
C MET A 463 46.84 61.96 -54.83
N GLN A 464 47.57 62.93 -55.37
CA GLN A 464 48.48 63.71 -54.55
C GLN A 464 47.69 64.73 -53.72
N PRO A 465 48.08 65.03 -52.46
CA PRO A 465 47.34 65.97 -51.63
C PRO A 465 47.19 67.37 -52.25
N LYS A 466 48.16 67.81 -53.05
CA LYS A 466 48.08 69.07 -53.81
C LYS A 466 46.99 69.10 -54.90
N GLU A 467 46.50 67.93 -55.31
CA GLU A 467 45.49 67.78 -56.37
C GLU A 467 44.06 67.74 -55.81
N TYR A 468 43.90 67.53 -54.49
CA TYR A 468 42.60 67.32 -53.84
C TYR A 468 41.55 68.42 -54.11
N LEU A 469 41.99 69.68 -54.18
CA LEU A 469 41.11 70.83 -54.43
C LEU A 469 40.74 71.01 -55.93
N GLY A 470 41.47 70.33 -56.83
CA GLY A 470 41.24 70.32 -58.27
C GLY A 470 40.12 69.36 -58.70
N PHE A 471 39.70 68.45 -57.82
CA PHE A 471 38.57 67.55 -58.04
C PHE A 471 37.31 68.10 -57.35
N ASP A 472 36.16 68.10 -58.02
CA ASP A 472 34.87 68.45 -57.41
C ASP A 472 34.14 67.24 -56.79
N LYS A 473 34.66 66.02 -57.03
CA LYS A 473 34.16 64.75 -56.46
C LYS A 473 34.85 64.42 -55.13
N PRO A 474 34.30 63.53 -54.29
CA PRO A 474 34.96 63.12 -53.05
C PRO A 474 36.36 62.53 -53.28
N ILE A 475 37.23 62.68 -52.28
CA ILE A 475 38.61 62.17 -52.25
C ILE A 475 38.79 61.11 -51.15
N PRO A 476 39.82 60.24 -51.22
CA PRO A 476 40.08 59.27 -50.16
C PRO A 476 40.32 59.93 -48.80
N VAL A 477 39.72 59.35 -47.74
CA VAL A 477 39.95 59.77 -46.34
C VAL A 477 40.84 58.78 -45.60
N ASP A 478 41.33 59.18 -44.43
CA ASP A 478 42.07 58.27 -43.55
C ASP A 478 41.07 57.61 -42.61
N ILE A 479 41.03 56.28 -42.64
CA ILE A 479 40.13 55.49 -41.78
C ILE A 479 40.91 55.13 -40.51
N PRO A 480 40.47 55.56 -39.32
CA PRO A 480 41.16 55.23 -38.07
C PRO A 480 41.16 53.72 -37.83
N ARG A 481 42.34 53.13 -37.60
CA ARG A 481 42.49 51.69 -37.30
C ARG A 481 41.72 51.29 -36.04
N VAL A 482 41.20 50.07 -36.00
CA VAL A 482 40.63 49.49 -34.77
C VAL A 482 41.77 49.28 -33.79
N ARG A 483 41.69 49.87 -32.60
CA ARG A 483 42.68 49.67 -31.54
C ARG A 483 42.08 48.82 -30.43
N TYR A 484 42.91 48.04 -29.76
CA TYR A 484 42.42 47.15 -28.71
C TYR A 484 43.38 47.01 -27.54
N GLU A 485 42.82 46.72 -26.37
CA GLU A 485 43.56 46.35 -25.16
C GLU A 485 43.20 44.90 -24.77
N MET A 486 44.09 44.22 -24.06
CA MET A 486 43.86 42.87 -23.53
C MET A 486 43.60 42.95 -22.03
N LEU A 487 42.51 42.32 -21.58
CA LEU A 487 42.05 42.35 -20.20
C LEU A 487 41.78 40.93 -19.70
N THR A 488 41.85 40.74 -18.38
CA THR A 488 41.43 39.50 -17.72
C THR A 488 40.24 39.77 -16.81
N ARG A 489 39.35 38.78 -16.67
CA ARG A 489 38.27 38.78 -15.67
C ARG A 489 38.07 37.38 -15.11
N ARG A 490 37.68 37.31 -13.83
CA ARG A 490 37.19 36.07 -13.24
C ARG A 490 35.68 36.00 -13.40
N VAL A 491 35.18 34.88 -13.89
CA VAL A 491 33.76 34.59 -14.09
C VAL A 491 33.42 33.39 -13.23
N ARG A 492 32.44 33.57 -12.34
CA ARG A 492 31.88 32.48 -11.54
C ARG A 492 30.79 31.78 -12.36
N THR A 493 30.87 30.47 -12.49
CA THR A 493 29.98 29.65 -13.35
C THR A 493 28.91 28.88 -12.57
N GLY A 494 28.93 28.92 -11.25
CA GLY A 494 27.99 28.23 -10.37
C GLY A 494 28.24 28.57 -8.89
N ASN A 495 27.40 28.02 -8.01
CA ASN A 495 27.55 28.07 -6.56
C ASN A 495 27.19 26.70 -5.99
N ASP A 496 28.18 25.96 -5.51
CA ASP A 496 27.95 24.72 -4.79
C ASP A 496 27.41 25.06 -3.39
N ALA A 497 26.46 24.27 -2.88
CA ALA A 497 25.96 24.49 -1.51
C ALA A 497 27.05 24.13 -0.48
N PRO A 498 27.07 24.78 0.70
CA PRO A 498 28.03 24.48 1.73
C PRO A 498 27.84 23.05 2.26
N VAL A 499 28.86 22.52 2.92
CA VAL A 499 28.84 21.23 3.59
C VAL A 499 28.75 21.46 5.09
N ALA A 500 27.63 21.09 5.70
CA ALA A 500 27.47 21.09 7.15
C ALA A 500 28.07 19.81 7.76
N ASP A 501 28.86 19.98 8.80
CA ASP A 501 29.38 18.91 9.66
C ASP A 501 29.09 19.31 11.11
N ALA A 502 28.29 18.52 11.84
CA ALA A 502 27.93 18.79 13.23
C ALA A 502 28.86 18.11 14.24
N GLY A 503 29.92 17.45 13.78
CA GLY A 503 30.80 16.62 14.59
C GLY A 503 30.18 15.26 14.94
N PRO A 504 30.97 14.34 15.53
CA PRO A 504 30.48 13.03 15.95
C PRO A 504 29.49 13.12 17.12
N ASP A 505 28.70 12.06 17.31
CA ASP A 505 27.88 11.89 18.51
C ASP A 505 28.76 11.78 19.77
N GLN A 506 28.34 12.41 20.87
CA GLN A 506 29.01 12.38 22.16
C GLN A 506 28.23 11.51 23.14
N LEU A 507 28.63 10.25 23.25
CA LEU A 507 27.88 9.24 23.98
C LEU A 507 28.47 8.98 25.38
N GLY A 508 27.62 8.93 26.40
CA GLY A 508 28.00 8.57 27.77
C GLY A 508 29.02 9.53 28.40
N ILE A 509 28.90 10.82 28.12
CA ILE A 509 29.75 11.86 28.74
C ILE A 509 29.25 12.22 30.15
N GLN A 510 30.07 12.86 30.97
CA GLN A 510 29.60 13.38 32.26
C GLN A 510 28.59 14.52 32.06
N GLU A 511 27.67 14.69 32.99
CA GLU A 511 26.81 15.87 33.08
C GLU A 511 27.64 17.15 33.26
N GLY A 512 27.07 18.30 32.89
CA GLY A 512 27.75 19.59 32.93
C GLY A 512 27.91 20.22 31.55
N GLN A 513 28.96 21.01 31.36
CA GLN A 513 29.13 21.82 30.16
C GLN A 513 29.59 20.94 28.97
N VAL A 514 28.83 20.97 27.87
CA VAL A 514 29.09 20.20 26.65
C VAL A 514 29.17 21.13 25.45
N THR A 515 30.12 20.87 24.56
CA THR A 515 30.31 21.62 23.32
C THR A 515 29.93 20.76 22.12
N VAL A 516 29.04 21.25 21.25
CA VAL A 516 28.84 20.71 19.91
C VAL A 516 29.69 21.51 18.92
N ASP A 517 30.39 20.80 18.03
CA ASP A 517 31.46 21.37 17.22
C ASP A 517 31.18 21.17 15.73
N GLY A 518 30.87 22.28 15.08
CA GLY A 518 30.55 22.35 13.66
C GLY A 518 31.70 22.86 12.80
N SER A 519 32.89 23.04 13.38
CA SER A 519 34.04 23.65 12.70
C SER A 519 34.59 22.83 11.52
N GLY A 520 34.14 21.58 11.35
CA GLY A 520 34.39 20.77 10.15
C GLY A 520 33.56 21.20 8.93
N SER A 521 32.60 22.11 9.09
CA SER A 521 31.79 22.63 7.99
C SER A 521 32.62 23.51 7.05
N TYR A 522 32.38 23.40 5.75
CA TYR A 522 33.11 24.19 4.75
C TYR A 522 32.27 24.40 3.48
N ASP A 523 32.57 25.44 2.73
CA ASP A 523 32.02 25.62 1.39
C ASP A 523 32.98 25.08 0.32
N PRO A 524 32.54 24.23 -0.63
CA PRO A 524 33.40 23.70 -1.68
C PRO A 524 34.02 24.76 -2.62
N ASP A 525 33.37 25.91 -2.77
CA ASP A 525 33.87 27.04 -3.56
C ASP A 525 34.78 27.97 -2.74
N GLY A 526 34.90 27.73 -1.43
CA GLY A 526 35.71 28.52 -0.50
C GLY A 526 34.99 29.77 0.01
N ASP A 527 33.67 29.85 -0.18
CA ASP A 527 32.88 30.98 0.32
C ASP A 527 32.78 30.97 1.86
N PRO A 528 32.69 32.15 2.49
CA PRO A 528 32.47 32.24 3.92
C PRO A 528 31.10 31.67 4.28
N ILE A 529 31.05 30.89 5.36
CA ILE A 529 29.83 30.24 5.86
C ILE A 529 29.38 30.82 7.20
N THR A 530 28.07 30.80 7.42
CA THR A 530 27.42 31.14 8.68
C THR A 530 26.85 29.89 9.35
N TYR A 531 26.78 29.89 10.68
CA TYR A 531 26.36 28.75 11.49
C TYR A 531 25.05 29.06 12.21
N GLN A 532 24.23 28.04 12.43
CA GLN A 532 23.01 28.13 13.25
C GLN A 532 22.72 26.76 13.86
N TRP A 533 22.81 26.67 15.19
CA TRP A 533 22.50 25.47 15.96
C TRP A 533 21.07 25.51 16.48
N ASP A 534 20.32 24.42 16.37
CA ASP A 534 19.00 24.29 16.97
C ASP A 534 18.94 23.00 17.80
N GLN A 535 18.42 23.08 19.02
CA GLN A 535 18.02 21.87 19.73
C GLN A 535 16.78 21.28 19.04
N VAL A 536 16.84 19.99 18.70
CA VAL A 536 15.77 19.25 18.06
C VAL A 536 14.95 18.46 19.09
N SER A 537 15.62 17.85 20.07
CA SER A 537 14.98 17.05 21.12
C SER A 537 15.81 17.02 22.41
N GLY A 538 15.19 16.54 23.50
CA GLY A 538 15.77 16.47 24.84
C GLY A 538 15.20 17.54 25.79
N PRO A 539 15.61 17.53 27.07
CA PRO A 539 15.25 18.58 28.03
C PRO A 539 15.61 19.98 27.50
N PRO A 540 14.79 21.01 27.74
CA PRO A 540 15.06 22.35 27.21
C PRO A 540 16.36 22.92 27.81
N ILE A 541 17.22 23.46 26.95
CA ILE A 541 18.52 24.03 27.31
C ILE A 541 18.73 25.39 26.63
N SER A 542 19.63 26.19 27.20
CA SER A 542 20.13 27.41 26.58
C SER A 542 21.43 27.12 25.83
N LEU A 543 21.49 27.45 24.55
CA LEU A 543 22.70 27.36 23.72
C LEU A 543 23.46 28.69 23.71
N THR A 544 24.70 28.68 24.19
CA THR A 544 25.65 29.80 24.01
C THR A 544 26.45 29.58 22.72
N GLY A 545 26.65 30.63 21.91
CA GLY A 545 27.37 30.50 20.64
C GLY A 545 26.56 29.83 19.51
N ARG A 546 25.22 29.90 19.58
CA ARG A 546 24.27 29.27 18.64
C ARG A 546 24.55 29.60 17.17
N ASN A 547 25.11 30.77 16.89
CA ASN A 547 25.43 31.26 15.56
C ASN A 547 26.93 31.16 15.21
N THR A 548 27.69 30.35 15.95
CA THR A 548 29.13 30.15 15.75
C THR A 548 29.44 28.69 15.45
N ALA A 549 30.67 28.40 15.02
CA ALA A 549 31.10 27.04 14.72
C ALA A 549 30.98 26.10 15.93
N ARG A 550 31.13 26.61 17.16
CA ARG A 550 31.03 25.81 18.39
C ARG A 550 29.94 26.37 19.28
N ALA A 551 28.92 25.57 19.57
CA ALA A 551 27.88 25.94 20.53
C ALA A 551 28.04 25.13 21.82
N VAL A 552 27.70 25.75 22.94
CA VAL A 552 27.89 25.18 24.28
C VAL A 552 26.55 25.19 25.03
N PHE A 553 26.30 24.12 25.79
CA PHE A 553 25.14 24.01 26.67
C PHE A 553 25.47 23.21 27.92
N THR A 554 24.58 23.24 28.91
CA THR A 554 24.70 22.43 30.13
C THR A 554 23.79 21.21 30.01
N ALA A 555 24.38 20.01 29.96
CA ALA A 555 23.68 18.75 29.91
C ALA A 555 23.35 18.24 31.32
N ALA A 556 22.10 17.83 31.55
CA ALA A 556 21.67 17.17 32.77
C ALA A 556 22.13 15.70 32.79
N GLN A 557 22.25 15.10 33.98
CA GLN A 557 22.62 13.70 34.14
C GLN A 557 21.55 12.74 33.57
N GLY A 558 21.98 11.66 32.92
CA GLY A 558 21.11 10.66 32.30
C GLY A 558 20.21 11.17 31.16
N ALA A 559 20.50 12.34 30.60
CA ALA A 559 19.70 12.97 29.55
C ALA A 559 20.27 12.73 28.15
N ALA A 560 19.40 12.77 27.15
CA ALA A 560 19.76 12.70 25.74
C ALA A 560 19.28 13.96 25.00
N TYR A 561 20.16 14.55 24.20
CA TYR A 561 19.93 15.77 23.42
C TYR A 561 20.26 15.52 21.95
N SER A 562 19.46 16.08 21.04
CA SER A 562 19.79 16.11 19.61
C SER A 562 19.85 17.53 19.11
N PHE A 563 20.87 17.83 18.31
CA PHE A 563 21.11 19.15 17.74
C PHE A 563 21.13 19.08 16.22
N ARG A 564 20.63 20.13 15.57
CA ARG A 564 20.75 20.39 14.15
C ARG A 564 21.66 21.59 13.95
N LEU A 565 22.73 21.41 13.21
CA LEU A 565 23.53 22.50 12.65
C LEU A 565 22.98 22.84 11.27
N THR A 566 22.76 24.12 11.01
CA THR A 566 22.50 24.68 9.68
C THR A 566 23.66 25.57 9.31
N VAL A 567 24.19 25.36 8.11
CA VAL A 567 25.28 26.15 7.53
C VAL A 567 24.79 26.81 6.26
N LYS A 568 25.09 28.09 6.08
CA LYS A 568 24.66 28.87 4.91
C LYS A 568 25.82 29.68 4.33
N ASP A 569 25.98 29.65 3.02
CA ASP A 569 26.96 30.45 2.28
C ASP A 569 26.48 31.90 2.09
N ASP A 570 27.34 32.75 1.49
CA ASP A 570 27.03 34.16 1.22
C ASP A 570 26.09 34.38 0.02
N GLN A 571 25.84 33.34 -0.79
CA GLN A 571 24.92 33.36 -1.95
C GLN A 571 23.51 32.88 -1.61
N GLY A 572 23.29 32.34 -0.42
CA GLY A 572 21.98 31.90 0.04
C GLY A 572 21.80 30.39 0.18
N SER A 573 22.72 29.56 -0.33
CA SER A 573 22.59 28.10 -0.27
C SER A 573 22.86 27.60 1.13
N MET A 574 22.17 26.52 1.51
CA MET A 574 22.23 25.98 2.87
C MET A 574 22.40 24.47 2.90
N SER A 575 22.96 23.99 4.00
CA SER A 575 23.15 22.57 4.31
C SER A 575 22.94 22.33 5.79
N ILE A 576 22.58 21.10 6.16
CA ILE A 576 22.26 20.74 7.54
C ILE A 576 23.01 19.47 7.96
N ALA A 577 23.38 19.40 9.24
CA ALA A 577 23.92 18.22 9.89
C ALA A 577 23.30 18.03 11.27
N ARG A 578 23.37 16.82 11.83
CA ARG A 578 22.85 16.52 13.17
C ARG A 578 23.90 15.80 14.02
N THR A 579 23.86 16.04 15.32
CA THR A 579 24.67 15.34 16.32
C THR A 579 23.85 15.09 17.59
N THR A 580 24.18 14.03 18.30
CA THR A 580 23.51 13.59 19.52
C THR A 580 24.48 13.62 20.70
N VAL A 581 23.99 14.05 21.85
CA VAL A 581 24.72 14.04 23.12
C VAL A 581 23.93 13.22 24.13
N THR A 582 24.57 12.24 24.76
CA THR A 582 23.99 11.50 25.90
C THR A 582 24.92 11.57 27.10
N THR A 583 24.37 11.89 28.27
CA THR A 583 25.12 11.89 29.53
C THR A 583 24.98 10.55 30.24
N ARG A 584 25.97 10.20 31.07
CA ARG A 584 25.92 9.01 31.93
C ARG A 584 24.71 9.10 32.84
N SER A 585 23.97 8.02 32.96
CA SER A 585 22.93 7.86 33.97
C SER A 585 23.52 7.21 35.22
N THR A 586 23.00 7.59 36.39
CA THR A 586 23.31 6.89 37.64
C THR A 586 22.76 5.47 37.55
N PRO A 587 23.58 4.43 37.82
CA PRO A 587 23.13 3.06 37.74
C PRO A 587 22.05 2.79 38.79
N ARG A 588 21.01 2.04 38.40
CA ARG A 588 19.92 1.66 39.32
C ARG A 588 20.40 0.61 40.32
N VAL A 589 19.83 0.65 41.52
CA VAL A 589 20.03 -0.37 42.57
C VAL A 589 19.56 -1.72 42.05
N VAL A 590 20.35 -2.77 42.32
CA VAL A 590 20.00 -4.16 42.00
C VAL A 590 20.29 -5.04 43.21
N ILE A 591 19.28 -5.72 43.73
CA ILE A 591 19.48 -6.78 44.72
C ILE A 591 19.86 -8.05 43.94
N GLN A 592 21.09 -8.54 44.12
CA GLN A 592 21.56 -9.75 43.45
C GLN A 592 21.23 -11.02 44.25
N ARG A 593 21.20 -10.89 45.58
CA ARG A 593 20.90 -11.99 46.48
C ARG A 593 20.27 -11.45 47.75
N PHE A 594 19.20 -12.08 48.20
CA PHE A 594 18.71 -11.97 49.57
C PHE A 594 18.11 -13.31 50.01
N THR A 595 18.81 -14.03 50.87
CA THR A 595 18.50 -15.44 51.18
C THR A 595 18.60 -15.71 52.67
N ALA A 596 17.87 -16.72 53.16
CA ALA A 596 17.92 -17.19 54.54
C ALA A 596 18.40 -18.64 54.54
N THR A 597 19.41 -18.98 55.36
CA THR A 597 19.96 -20.33 55.41
C THR A 597 20.26 -20.76 56.85
N PRO A 598 19.64 -21.84 57.35
CA PRO A 598 18.52 -22.56 56.73
C PRO A 598 17.22 -21.72 56.71
N ALA A 599 16.42 -21.83 55.65
CA ALA A 599 15.14 -21.11 55.54
C ALA A 599 14.05 -21.66 56.50
N THR A 600 14.32 -22.78 57.17
CA THR A 600 13.42 -23.39 58.14
C THR A 600 14.19 -23.78 59.39
N ILE A 601 13.67 -23.38 60.56
CA ILE A 601 14.30 -23.58 61.86
C ILE A 601 13.27 -24.10 62.88
N GLN A 602 13.75 -24.68 63.98
CA GLN A 602 12.94 -24.87 65.19
C GLN A 602 12.77 -23.52 65.92
N PRO A 603 11.78 -23.36 66.82
CA PRO A 603 11.59 -22.12 67.56
C PRO A 603 12.87 -21.68 68.28
N GLY A 604 13.34 -20.46 68.00
CA GLY A 604 14.60 -19.93 68.57
C GLY A 604 15.89 -20.47 67.92
N GLY A 605 15.78 -21.30 66.88
CA GLY A 605 16.91 -21.75 66.05
C GLY A 605 17.53 -20.61 65.25
N ALA A 606 18.77 -20.78 64.81
CA ALA A 606 19.50 -19.79 64.03
C ALA A 606 19.25 -19.95 62.52
N SER A 607 18.95 -18.84 61.85
CA SER A 607 18.95 -18.71 60.38
C SER A 607 19.82 -17.53 59.99
N THR A 608 20.71 -17.69 59.02
CA THR A 608 21.55 -16.59 58.53
C THR A 608 20.92 -15.94 57.31
N LEU A 609 20.57 -14.65 57.42
CA LEU A 609 20.20 -13.81 56.29
C LEU A 609 21.48 -13.37 55.57
N THR A 610 21.56 -13.58 54.26
CA THR A 610 22.71 -13.16 53.45
C THR A 610 22.24 -12.33 52.26
N TRP A 611 22.86 -11.17 52.05
CA TRP A 611 22.52 -10.27 50.96
C TRP A 611 23.73 -9.86 50.12
N GLN A 612 23.45 -9.47 48.87
CA GLN A 612 24.39 -8.86 47.95
C GLN A 612 23.62 -7.86 47.08
N VAL A 613 24.07 -6.61 47.06
CA VAL A 613 23.38 -5.48 46.43
C VAL A 613 24.39 -4.66 45.65
N LEU A 614 24.03 -4.28 44.42
CA LEU A 614 24.82 -3.39 43.58
C LEU A 614 24.21 -2.00 43.54
N ASN A 615 25.08 -0.98 43.48
CA ASN A 615 24.73 0.43 43.27
C ASN A 615 23.83 1.05 44.36
N ALA A 616 23.71 0.42 45.53
CA ALA A 616 23.02 1.00 46.68
C ALA A 616 23.98 1.85 47.51
N GLU A 617 23.46 2.98 47.99
CA GLU A 617 24.11 3.83 48.99
C GLU A 617 23.70 3.41 50.40
N THR A 618 22.44 2.97 50.55
CA THR A 618 21.92 2.44 51.81
C THR A 618 21.17 1.14 51.59
N VAL A 619 21.29 0.22 52.55
CA VAL A 619 20.48 -1.01 52.63
C VAL A 619 19.95 -1.13 54.05
N GLU A 620 18.65 -1.37 54.18
CA GLU A 620 17.98 -1.63 55.46
C GLU A 620 17.25 -2.97 55.41
N ILE A 621 17.37 -3.77 56.48
CA ILE A 621 16.62 -5.01 56.64
C ILE A 621 15.69 -4.86 57.85
N THR A 622 14.43 -5.26 57.70
CA THR A 622 13.45 -5.23 58.80
C THR A 622 14.01 -5.90 60.06
N ASP A 623 13.84 -5.26 61.21
CA ASP A 623 14.38 -5.66 62.53
C ASP A 623 15.91 -5.67 62.70
N LEU A 624 16.70 -5.62 61.62
CA LEU A 624 18.16 -5.49 61.68
C LEU A 624 18.64 -4.05 61.48
N GLY A 625 17.79 -3.18 60.90
CA GLY A 625 18.13 -1.79 60.63
C GLY A 625 19.07 -1.63 59.44
N SER A 626 19.92 -0.60 59.47
CA SER A 626 20.89 -0.33 58.41
C SER A 626 22.03 -1.36 58.43
N VAL A 627 22.32 -1.91 57.25
CA VAL A 627 23.34 -2.94 57.04
C VAL A 627 24.29 -2.55 55.90
N ASP A 628 25.36 -3.32 55.70
CA ASP A 628 26.34 -3.05 54.64
C ASP A 628 25.65 -2.92 53.26
N PRO A 629 25.87 -1.81 52.53
CA PRO A 629 25.14 -1.53 51.29
C PRO A 629 25.59 -2.36 50.09
N SER A 630 26.69 -3.11 50.20
CA SER A 630 27.27 -3.92 49.11
C SER A 630 27.02 -5.41 49.28
N ALA A 631 27.31 -5.98 50.45
CA ALA A 631 27.04 -7.37 50.78
C ALA A 631 27.21 -7.63 52.27
N GLY A 632 26.51 -8.62 52.81
CA GLY A 632 26.71 -9.04 54.19
C GLY A 632 25.92 -10.27 54.58
N ALA A 633 26.12 -10.70 55.83
CA ALA A 633 25.39 -11.79 56.45
C ALA A 633 25.07 -11.42 57.90
N SER A 634 23.87 -11.80 58.37
CA SER A 634 23.45 -11.59 59.76
C SER A 634 22.60 -12.75 60.25
N GLU A 635 22.86 -13.21 61.47
CA GLU A 635 22.09 -14.29 62.11
C GLU A 635 20.81 -13.73 62.74
N VAL A 636 19.69 -14.42 62.51
CA VAL A 636 18.40 -14.15 63.14
C VAL A 636 17.85 -15.41 63.82
N ARG A 637 17.13 -15.21 64.94
CA ARG A 637 16.53 -16.30 65.73
C ARG A 637 15.04 -16.05 66.04
N PRO A 638 14.18 -16.00 65.01
CA PRO A 638 12.77 -15.74 65.25
C PRO A 638 12.10 -16.92 65.98
N ALA A 639 11.21 -16.62 66.93
CA ALA A 639 10.44 -17.62 67.68
C ALA A 639 9.18 -18.08 66.92
N GLU A 640 8.74 -17.30 65.93
CA GLU A 640 7.62 -17.57 65.04
C GLU A 640 8.04 -17.30 63.59
N THR A 641 7.31 -17.86 62.61
CA THR A 641 7.60 -17.63 61.19
C THR A 641 7.63 -16.13 60.89
N LYS A 642 8.77 -15.63 60.41
CA LYS A 642 9.01 -14.20 60.23
C LYS A 642 9.55 -13.89 58.84
N THR A 643 9.00 -12.85 58.23
CA THR A 643 9.45 -12.32 56.94
C THR A 643 10.31 -11.08 57.16
N TYR A 644 11.52 -11.10 56.63
CA TYR A 644 12.45 -9.99 56.62
C TYR A 644 12.39 -9.32 55.25
N ARG A 645 12.29 -7.99 55.22
CA ARG A 645 12.34 -7.19 53.99
C ARG A 645 13.66 -6.44 53.92
N LEU A 646 14.41 -6.65 52.86
CA LEU A 646 15.57 -5.83 52.48
C LEU A 646 15.07 -4.68 51.60
N THR A 647 15.47 -3.45 51.91
CA THR A 647 15.22 -2.24 51.11
C THR A 647 16.54 -1.56 50.81
N ALA A 648 16.89 -1.51 49.52
CA ALA A 648 18.12 -0.93 49.03
C ALA A 648 17.83 0.35 48.25
N ARG A 649 18.59 1.42 48.52
CA ARG A 649 18.34 2.76 47.98
C ARG A 649 19.61 3.43 47.50
N ASN A 650 19.49 4.25 46.46
CA ASN A 650 20.43 5.30 46.09
C ASN A 650 19.65 6.54 45.68
N ALA A 651 20.34 7.62 45.31
CA ALA A 651 19.73 8.89 44.90
C ALA A 651 18.67 8.79 43.77
N VAL A 652 18.62 7.72 42.98
CA VAL A 652 17.73 7.59 41.80
C VAL A 652 16.81 6.37 41.79
N SER A 653 16.97 5.41 42.72
CA SER A 653 16.20 4.16 42.73
C SER A 653 16.14 3.50 44.10
N GLU A 654 14.99 2.89 44.37
CA GLU A 654 14.70 2.07 45.56
C GLU A 654 14.14 0.72 45.12
N VAL A 655 14.69 -0.37 45.66
CA VAL A 655 14.27 -1.74 45.37
C VAL A 655 14.12 -2.49 46.70
N SER A 656 13.12 -3.37 46.81
CA SER A 656 12.96 -4.24 47.97
C SER A 656 12.81 -5.70 47.59
N GLU A 657 13.28 -6.59 48.46
CA GLU A 657 13.11 -8.04 48.35
C GLU A 657 12.78 -8.62 49.73
N ASN A 658 11.98 -9.69 49.78
CA ASN A 658 11.57 -10.33 51.02
C ASN A 658 12.15 -11.74 51.12
N VAL A 659 12.52 -12.16 52.32
CA VAL A 659 12.85 -13.55 52.63
C VAL A 659 12.13 -13.98 53.91
N THR A 660 11.55 -15.17 53.91
CA THR A 660 10.81 -15.71 55.05
C THR A 660 11.61 -16.82 55.72
N VAL A 661 11.82 -16.70 57.03
CA VAL A 661 12.34 -17.78 57.89
C VAL A 661 11.14 -18.48 58.51
N VAL A 662 10.92 -19.73 58.13
CA VAL A 662 9.80 -20.55 58.63
C VAL A 662 10.21 -21.22 59.94
N VAL A 663 9.40 -21.05 60.97
CA VAL A 663 9.60 -21.74 62.25
C VAL A 663 8.68 -22.96 62.30
N GLN A 664 9.25 -24.16 62.24
CA GLN A 664 8.52 -25.42 62.32
C GLN A 664 8.04 -25.67 63.74
N GLN A 665 6.72 -25.83 63.92
CA GLN A 665 6.13 -26.23 65.19
C GLN A 665 5.40 -27.58 65.03
N PRO A 666 5.39 -28.45 66.06
CA PRO A 666 4.77 -29.77 65.96
C PRO A 666 3.24 -29.66 65.81
N ALA A 667 2.70 -30.29 64.76
CA ALA A 667 1.26 -30.35 64.50
C ALA A 667 0.59 -31.40 65.40
N VAL A 668 -0.58 -31.07 65.96
CA VAL A 668 -1.41 -31.99 66.74
C VAL A 668 -1.99 -33.07 65.83
N ARG A 669 -1.96 -34.33 66.26
CA ARG A 669 -2.42 -35.50 65.48
C ARG A 669 -3.20 -36.46 66.36
N ILE A 670 -4.34 -36.96 65.86
CA ILE A 670 -5.06 -38.08 66.48
C ILE A 670 -4.55 -39.36 65.82
N VAL A 671 -3.92 -40.23 66.62
CA VAL A 671 -3.34 -41.50 66.17
C VAL A 671 -4.43 -42.56 66.05
N SER A 672 -5.35 -42.62 67.03
CA SER A 672 -6.53 -43.50 66.96
C SER A 672 -7.70 -42.96 67.78
N PHE A 673 -8.93 -43.26 67.36
CA PHE A 673 -10.15 -43.11 68.16
C PHE A 673 -11.19 -44.13 67.68
N ARG A 674 -11.60 -45.07 68.54
CA ARG A 674 -12.53 -46.16 68.18
C ARG A 674 -13.41 -46.58 69.35
N ALA A 675 -14.53 -47.25 69.05
CA ALA A 675 -15.37 -47.92 70.04
C ALA A 675 -15.19 -49.45 69.98
N ALA A 676 -15.18 -50.12 71.13
CA ALA A 676 -15.03 -51.58 71.23
C ALA A 676 -15.88 -52.17 72.39
N PRO A 677 -16.90 -52.99 72.10
CA PRO A 677 -17.45 -53.32 70.78
C PRO A 677 -18.19 -52.13 70.13
N ALA A 678 -18.13 -51.99 68.80
CA ALA A 678 -18.80 -50.90 68.08
C ALA A 678 -20.33 -51.11 67.90
N SER A 679 -20.84 -52.29 68.24
CA SER A 679 -22.27 -52.61 68.20
C SER A 679 -22.70 -53.35 69.46
N ILE A 680 -23.82 -52.92 70.03
CA ILE A 680 -24.36 -53.37 71.31
C ILE A 680 -25.90 -53.45 71.23
N ARG A 681 -26.56 -54.11 72.19
CA ARG A 681 -27.99 -53.88 72.44
C ARG A 681 -28.20 -52.64 73.31
N ALA A 682 -29.44 -52.14 73.36
CA ALA A 682 -29.73 -50.91 74.09
C ALA A 682 -29.32 -51.04 75.57
N GLY A 683 -28.43 -50.16 76.02
CA GLY A 683 -27.94 -50.12 77.41
C GLY A 683 -26.79 -51.09 77.74
N GLU A 684 -26.32 -51.90 76.79
CA GLU A 684 -25.08 -52.68 76.96
C GLU A 684 -23.83 -51.77 76.89
N GLY A 685 -22.69 -52.23 77.42
CA GLY A 685 -21.47 -51.41 77.53
C GLY A 685 -20.54 -51.51 76.31
N SER A 686 -19.89 -50.39 75.97
CA SER A 686 -18.80 -50.27 74.99
C SER A 686 -17.70 -49.35 75.51
N ASN A 687 -16.45 -49.55 75.07
CA ASN A 687 -15.33 -48.69 75.43
C ASN A 687 -14.88 -47.82 74.26
N LEU A 688 -14.78 -46.51 74.46
CA LEU A 688 -14.06 -45.60 73.59
C LEU A 688 -12.56 -45.69 73.90
N ILE A 689 -11.70 -45.84 72.90
CA ILE A 689 -10.25 -45.99 73.04
C ILE A 689 -9.57 -44.99 72.09
N TRP A 690 -8.61 -44.20 72.58
CA TRP A 690 -7.92 -43.19 71.78
C TRP A 690 -6.43 -43.02 72.11
N GLU A 691 -5.71 -42.45 71.14
CA GLU A 691 -4.31 -42.04 71.23
C GLU A 691 -4.09 -40.76 70.39
N THR A 692 -3.36 -39.80 70.94
CA THR A 692 -3.05 -38.51 70.30
C THR A 692 -1.58 -38.15 70.49
N GLU A 693 -1.03 -37.39 69.56
CA GLU A 693 0.37 -36.97 69.50
C GLU A 693 0.43 -35.43 69.39
N ASN A 694 1.32 -34.79 70.14
CA ASN A 694 1.50 -33.34 70.21
C ASN A 694 0.26 -32.53 70.64
N ALA A 695 -0.75 -33.17 71.26
CA ALA A 695 -1.91 -32.51 71.84
C ALA A 695 -1.61 -32.01 73.26
N GLU A 696 -1.87 -30.74 73.54
CA GLU A 696 -1.79 -30.18 74.89
C GLU A 696 -3.08 -30.45 75.68
N THR A 697 -4.22 -30.51 75.00
CA THR A 697 -5.53 -30.86 75.57
C THR A 697 -6.30 -31.80 74.66
N VAL A 698 -7.06 -32.74 75.22
CA VAL A 698 -7.95 -33.64 74.48
C VAL A 698 -9.32 -33.67 75.15
N THR A 699 -10.40 -33.58 74.38
CA THR A 699 -11.78 -33.61 74.87
C THR A 699 -12.62 -34.60 74.07
N ILE A 700 -13.59 -35.27 74.71
CA ILE A 700 -14.55 -36.16 74.05
C ILE A 700 -15.97 -35.70 74.35
N SER A 701 -16.81 -35.56 73.31
CA SER A 701 -18.21 -35.14 73.46
C SER A 701 -18.98 -36.08 74.40
N GLY A 702 -19.61 -35.54 75.45
CA GLY A 702 -20.33 -36.33 76.45
C GLY A 702 -19.48 -36.90 77.59
N ILE A 703 -18.14 -36.77 77.52
CA ILE A 703 -17.20 -37.21 78.57
C ILE A 703 -16.40 -36.02 79.14
N GLY A 704 -16.04 -35.04 78.29
CA GLY A 704 -15.25 -33.86 78.69
C GLY A 704 -13.76 -34.04 78.45
N ASN A 705 -12.92 -33.34 79.25
CA ASN A 705 -11.46 -33.39 79.10
C ASN A 705 -10.91 -34.77 79.50
N VAL A 706 -10.01 -35.29 78.68
CA VAL A 706 -9.37 -36.59 78.87
C VAL A 706 -7.86 -36.49 78.65
N SER A 707 -7.13 -37.51 79.10
CA SER A 707 -5.68 -37.61 78.86
C SER A 707 -5.38 -37.83 77.36
N PRO A 708 -4.18 -37.47 76.86
CA PRO A 708 -3.81 -37.61 75.45
C PRO A 708 -3.96 -39.03 74.87
N THR A 709 -3.84 -40.07 75.71
CA THR A 709 -4.10 -41.46 75.35
C THR A 709 -4.94 -42.10 76.46
N GLY A 710 -5.95 -42.90 76.13
CA GLY A 710 -6.83 -43.47 77.15
C GLY A 710 -7.98 -44.34 76.64
N THR A 711 -8.80 -44.81 77.58
CA THR A 711 -10.04 -45.54 77.33
C THR A 711 -11.14 -45.06 78.27
N ALA A 712 -12.40 -45.04 77.82
CA ALA A 712 -13.56 -44.67 78.63
C ALA A 712 -14.79 -45.54 78.32
N PRO A 713 -15.45 -46.12 79.34
CA PRO A 713 -16.67 -46.92 79.15
C PRO A 713 -17.89 -46.02 78.92
N VAL A 714 -18.80 -46.46 78.06
CA VAL A 714 -20.08 -45.83 77.73
C VAL A 714 -21.16 -46.90 77.49
N SER A 715 -22.43 -46.60 77.80
CA SER A 715 -23.56 -47.54 77.60
C SER A 715 -24.77 -46.86 76.95
N PRO A 716 -24.67 -46.45 75.67
CA PRO A 716 -25.75 -45.73 75.02
C PRO A 716 -26.97 -46.63 74.76
N THR A 717 -28.18 -46.08 74.94
CA THR A 717 -29.46 -46.77 74.66
C THR A 717 -29.94 -46.57 73.22
N GLU A 718 -29.33 -45.63 72.50
CA GLU A 718 -29.54 -45.35 71.08
C GLU A 718 -28.19 -45.23 70.37
N THR A 719 -28.17 -45.38 69.05
CA THR A 719 -26.92 -45.23 68.27
C THR A 719 -26.31 -43.84 68.51
N THR A 720 -25.14 -43.79 69.14
CA THR A 720 -24.51 -42.55 69.60
C THR A 720 -23.13 -42.39 68.99
N THR A 721 -22.85 -41.19 68.46
CA THR A 721 -21.53 -40.81 67.92
C THR A 721 -20.81 -39.91 68.91
N TYR A 722 -19.58 -40.29 69.25
CA TYR A 722 -18.67 -39.50 70.08
C TYR A 722 -17.64 -38.81 69.21
N THR A 723 -17.27 -37.58 69.53
CA THR A 723 -16.24 -36.78 68.85
C THR A 723 -15.11 -36.48 69.82
N LEU A 724 -13.90 -36.90 69.47
CA LEU A 724 -12.65 -36.55 70.14
C LEU A 724 -12.03 -35.34 69.46
N THR A 725 -11.62 -34.34 70.24
CA THR A 725 -10.95 -33.11 69.76
C THR A 725 -9.63 -32.95 70.51
N ALA A 726 -8.52 -32.93 69.78
CA ALA A 726 -7.17 -32.76 70.31
C ALA A 726 -6.60 -31.40 69.87
N THR A 727 -6.13 -30.60 70.83
CA THR A 727 -5.72 -29.21 70.61
C THR A 727 -4.35 -28.96 71.20
N ASN A 728 -3.52 -28.21 70.48
CA ASN A 728 -2.36 -27.50 71.02
C ASN A 728 -2.41 -26.03 70.62
N ARG A 729 -1.48 -25.22 71.11
CA ARG A 729 -1.34 -23.79 70.75
C ARG A 729 -1.33 -23.47 69.25
N ASN A 730 -1.08 -24.46 68.37
CA ASN A 730 -0.98 -24.30 66.92
C ASN A 730 -2.22 -24.75 66.15
N GLY A 731 -3.19 -25.38 66.80
CA GLY A 731 -4.42 -25.81 66.14
C GLY A 731 -5.13 -26.96 66.86
N SER A 732 -6.27 -27.35 66.30
CA SER A 732 -7.13 -28.41 66.81
C SER A 732 -7.46 -29.38 65.68
N VAL A 733 -7.50 -30.67 65.99
CA VAL A 733 -7.94 -31.75 65.09
C VAL A 733 -9.01 -32.58 65.79
N SER A 734 -9.96 -33.13 65.05
CA SER A 734 -11.05 -33.95 65.62
C SER A 734 -11.24 -35.28 64.86
N SER A 735 -11.73 -36.29 65.56
CA SER A 735 -12.07 -37.62 65.03
C SER A 735 -13.33 -38.14 65.72
N THR A 736 -14.07 -39.07 65.12
CA THR A 736 -15.32 -39.61 65.67
C THR A 736 -15.30 -41.12 65.84
N ALA A 737 -16.05 -41.63 66.81
CA ALA A 737 -16.32 -43.05 67.02
C ALA A 737 -17.81 -43.25 67.30
N THR A 738 -18.47 -44.12 66.53
CA THR A 738 -19.92 -44.40 66.64
C THR A 738 -20.16 -45.77 67.25
N ILE A 739 -21.10 -45.84 68.20
CA ILE A 739 -21.60 -47.09 68.77
C ILE A 739 -23.03 -47.31 68.27
N THR A 740 -23.28 -48.44 67.60
CA THR A 740 -24.58 -48.78 67.01
C THR A 740 -25.40 -49.68 67.94
N VAL A 741 -26.63 -49.26 68.24
CA VAL A 741 -27.58 -50.05 69.06
C VAL A 741 -28.49 -50.89 68.15
N THR A 742 -28.48 -52.22 68.30
CA THR A 742 -29.20 -53.17 67.42
C THR A 742 -30.54 -53.70 67.98
N ALA A 743 -31.56 -53.87 67.11
CA ALA A 743 -32.91 -54.40 67.39
C ALA A 743 -33.04 -55.93 67.05
N PRO A 744 -34.06 -56.67 67.57
CA PRO A 744 -34.26 -58.11 67.28
C PRO A 744 -34.67 -58.39 65.81
N ALA A 745 -34.50 -59.62 65.33
CA ALA A 745 -34.73 -60.00 63.92
C ALA A 745 -36.21 -60.25 63.56
N ALA A 746 -36.60 -59.83 62.35
CA ALA A 746 -37.94 -59.99 61.78
C ALA A 746 -38.38 -61.48 61.62
N PRO A 747 -39.69 -61.77 61.61
CA PRO A 747 -40.22 -63.14 61.48
C PRO A 747 -39.97 -63.74 60.09
N ARG A 748 -40.09 -65.07 59.97
CA ARG A 748 -39.88 -65.81 58.71
C ARG A 748 -41.09 -66.67 58.37
N ILE A 749 -41.60 -66.56 57.16
CA ILE A 749 -42.64 -67.46 56.63
C ILE A 749 -41.94 -68.64 55.97
N LEU A 750 -42.17 -69.85 56.49
CA LEU A 750 -41.56 -71.08 56.01
C LEU A 750 -42.36 -71.72 54.87
N SER A 751 -43.69 -71.64 54.90
CA SER A 751 -44.55 -72.09 53.79
C SER A 751 -45.88 -71.35 53.76
N PHE A 752 -46.42 -71.14 52.55
CA PHE A 752 -47.82 -70.76 52.33
C PHE A 752 -48.26 -71.26 50.95
N THR A 753 -49.16 -72.24 50.90
CA THR A 753 -49.50 -72.98 49.66
C THR A 753 -51.01 -73.22 49.54
N ALA A 754 -51.50 -73.42 48.31
CA ALA A 754 -52.88 -73.76 47.99
C ALA A 754 -52.95 -75.06 47.17
N ALA A 755 -53.85 -75.99 47.52
CA ALA A 755 -54.00 -77.27 46.81
C ALA A 755 -55.47 -77.73 46.72
N PRO A 756 -56.01 -78.04 45.53
CA PRO A 756 -55.43 -77.76 44.20
C PRO A 756 -55.39 -76.26 43.91
N GLN A 757 -54.41 -75.80 43.11
CA GLN A 757 -54.25 -74.38 42.79
C GLN A 757 -55.20 -73.90 41.68
N GLU A 758 -55.70 -74.80 40.84
CA GLU A 758 -56.75 -74.55 39.85
C GLU A 758 -58.01 -75.33 40.23
N ILE A 759 -59.16 -74.67 40.19
CA ILE A 759 -60.47 -75.23 40.54
C ILE A 759 -61.52 -74.79 39.50
N GLY A 760 -62.58 -75.57 39.33
CA GLY A 760 -63.77 -75.13 38.58
C GLY A 760 -64.64 -74.16 39.39
N GLU A 761 -65.53 -73.44 38.72
CA GLU A 761 -66.53 -72.59 39.38
C GLU A 761 -67.36 -73.43 40.39
N GLY A 762 -67.29 -73.07 41.68
CA GLY A 762 -67.97 -73.78 42.78
C GLY A 762 -67.15 -74.88 43.50
N GLU A 763 -65.91 -75.15 43.08
CA GLU A 763 -65.00 -76.08 43.76
C GLU A 763 -64.16 -75.40 44.88
N SER A 764 -63.46 -76.17 45.71
CA SER A 764 -62.68 -75.67 46.86
C SER A 764 -61.18 -75.96 46.76
N SER A 765 -60.34 -75.04 47.24
CA SER A 765 -58.88 -75.19 47.40
C SER A 765 -58.46 -75.09 48.87
N ARG A 766 -57.47 -75.87 49.31
CA ARG A 766 -56.96 -75.86 50.69
C ARG A 766 -55.69 -75.02 50.80
N LEU A 767 -55.76 -73.91 51.54
CA LEU A 767 -54.60 -73.11 51.95
C LEU A 767 -53.91 -73.75 53.15
N SER A 768 -52.57 -73.76 53.21
CA SER A 768 -51.76 -74.28 54.34
C SER A 768 -50.53 -73.40 54.56
N TRP A 769 -50.14 -73.13 55.81
CA TRP A 769 -49.02 -72.24 56.16
C TRP A 769 -48.19 -72.69 57.39
N ASP A 770 -46.94 -72.24 57.43
CA ASP A 770 -45.99 -72.39 58.53
C ASP A 770 -45.11 -71.13 58.66
N VAL A 771 -45.04 -70.54 59.85
CA VAL A 771 -44.36 -69.29 60.18
C VAL A 771 -43.52 -69.46 61.44
N GLN A 772 -42.30 -68.90 61.44
CA GLN A 772 -41.36 -68.93 62.55
C GLN A 772 -41.04 -67.51 63.05
N GLY A 773 -40.97 -67.33 64.37
CA GLY A 773 -40.48 -66.09 64.99
C GLY A 773 -41.46 -64.91 64.96
N ALA A 774 -42.70 -65.12 64.54
CA ALA A 774 -43.76 -64.11 64.60
C ALA A 774 -44.48 -64.15 65.95
N THR A 775 -44.92 -62.99 66.42
CA THR A 775 -45.88 -62.85 67.52
C THR A 775 -47.32 -62.76 67.01
N GLU A 776 -47.53 -62.45 65.74
CA GLU A 776 -48.84 -62.30 65.09
C GLU A 776 -48.79 -62.83 63.66
N VAL A 777 -49.84 -63.55 63.21
CA VAL A 777 -50.00 -64.02 61.82
C VAL A 777 -51.45 -63.79 61.36
N ASN A 778 -51.66 -63.17 60.20
CA ASN A 778 -52.96 -62.85 59.62
C ASN A 778 -53.01 -63.26 58.13
N ILE A 779 -54.15 -63.77 57.64
CA ILE A 779 -54.35 -64.12 56.22
C ILE A 779 -55.58 -63.43 55.65
N THR A 780 -55.48 -62.83 54.46
CA THR A 780 -56.60 -62.15 53.78
C THR A 780 -57.85 -63.05 53.68
N ASP A 781 -59.02 -62.51 54.03
CA ASP A 781 -60.33 -63.19 54.09
C ASP A 781 -60.47 -64.37 55.08
N ILE A 782 -59.39 -64.77 55.75
CA ILE A 782 -59.40 -65.79 56.82
C ILE A 782 -59.24 -65.13 58.20
N GLY A 783 -58.46 -64.05 58.30
CA GLY A 783 -58.19 -63.31 59.53
C GLY A 783 -56.96 -63.79 60.31
N ASP A 784 -56.89 -63.41 61.59
CA ASP A 784 -55.79 -63.77 62.49
C ASP A 784 -55.75 -65.26 62.74
N THR A 785 -54.55 -65.82 62.78
CA THR A 785 -54.35 -67.25 62.90
C THR A 785 -53.08 -67.62 63.64
N THR A 786 -52.89 -68.91 63.85
CA THR A 786 -51.72 -69.46 64.54
C THR A 786 -50.53 -69.58 63.59
N LEU A 787 -49.34 -69.75 64.16
CA LEU A 787 -48.08 -69.85 63.42
C LEU A 787 -48.06 -70.99 62.38
N ARG A 788 -48.88 -72.04 62.56
CA ARG A 788 -49.01 -73.17 61.63
C ARG A 788 -50.47 -73.57 61.49
N GLY A 789 -50.97 -73.68 60.27
CA GLY A 789 -52.38 -74.00 60.05
C GLY A 789 -52.78 -74.26 58.60
N SER A 790 -54.07 -74.48 58.38
CA SER A 790 -54.65 -74.68 57.05
C SER A 790 -56.15 -74.40 57.03
N SER A 791 -56.69 -73.89 55.92
CA SER A 791 -58.11 -73.58 55.74
C SER A 791 -58.56 -73.81 54.30
N ASN A 792 -59.81 -74.25 54.09
CA ASN A 792 -60.39 -74.40 52.75
C ASN A 792 -61.07 -73.12 52.29
N VAL A 793 -60.93 -72.80 51.00
CA VAL A 793 -61.53 -71.63 50.36
C VAL A 793 -62.23 -72.02 49.05
N THR A 794 -63.36 -71.37 48.74
CA THR A 794 -64.17 -71.61 47.52
C THR A 794 -64.39 -70.29 46.78
N PRO A 795 -63.35 -69.70 46.17
CA PRO A 795 -63.51 -68.42 45.48
C PRO A 795 -64.33 -68.60 44.20
N ALA A 796 -65.25 -67.67 43.91
CA ALA A 796 -66.09 -67.69 42.69
C ALA A 796 -65.35 -67.22 41.43
N ALA A 797 -64.21 -66.55 41.62
CA ALA A 797 -63.29 -66.11 40.56
C ALA A 797 -61.86 -66.24 41.09
N THR A 798 -60.86 -66.26 40.20
CA THR A 798 -59.45 -66.36 40.59
C THR A 798 -59.09 -65.35 41.68
N LYS A 799 -58.59 -65.84 42.82
CA LYS A 799 -58.34 -65.02 44.02
C LYS A 799 -56.97 -65.30 44.63
N THR A 800 -56.29 -64.24 45.06
CA THR A 800 -55.01 -64.30 45.77
C THR A 800 -55.21 -64.06 47.26
N TYR A 801 -54.67 -64.94 48.08
CA TYR A 801 -54.64 -64.83 49.54
C TYR A 801 -53.25 -64.38 49.98
N ILE A 802 -53.16 -63.47 50.95
CA ILE A 802 -51.90 -62.92 51.47
C ILE A 802 -51.80 -63.23 52.96
N LEU A 803 -50.70 -63.84 53.38
CA LEU A 803 -50.30 -64.06 54.76
C LEU A 803 -49.31 -62.98 55.20
N VAL A 804 -49.54 -62.42 56.39
CA VAL A 804 -48.70 -61.42 57.04
C VAL A 804 -48.29 -61.92 58.42
N ALA A 805 -47.00 -61.87 58.74
CA ALA A 805 -46.42 -62.30 60.02
C ALA A 805 -45.60 -61.17 60.66
N LYS A 806 -45.84 -60.82 61.93
CA LYS A 806 -45.20 -59.66 62.60
C LYS A 806 -44.51 -60.02 63.91
N ASN A 807 -43.43 -59.33 64.25
CA ASN A 807 -42.84 -59.22 65.58
C ASN A 807 -42.21 -57.82 65.80
N PRO A 808 -41.69 -57.47 66.99
CA PRO A 808 -41.04 -56.16 67.22
C PRO A 808 -39.79 -55.88 66.36
N GLY A 809 -39.22 -56.92 65.75
CA GLY A 809 -38.08 -56.86 64.81
C GLY A 809 -38.48 -56.67 63.35
N GLY A 810 -39.78 -56.70 63.01
CA GLY A 810 -40.27 -56.44 61.66
C GLY A 810 -41.46 -57.31 61.23
N GLU A 811 -41.77 -57.27 59.93
CA GLU A 811 -42.89 -57.97 59.31
C GLU A 811 -42.42 -58.78 58.09
N ALA A 812 -43.02 -59.95 57.85
CA ALA A 812 -42.82 -60.78 56.68
C ALA A 812 -44.16 -61.12 56.03
N THR A 813 -44.23 -61.19 54.69
CA THR A 813 -45.46 -61.47 53.94
C THR A 813 -45.25 -62.55 52.87
N ALA A 814 -46.29 -63.33 52.56
CA ALA A 814 -46.31 -64.34 51.50
C ALA A 814 -47.71 -64.40 50.87
N SER A 815 -47.84 -64.82 49.62
CA SER A 815 -49.14 -64.92 48.95
C SER A 815 -49.29 -66.20 48.13
N VAL A 816 -50.54 -66.64 47.93
CA VAL A 816 -50.88 -67.76 47.05
C VAL A 816 -52.18 -67.48 46.29
N THR A 817 -52.21 -67.80 45.00
CA THR A 817 -53.36 -67.57 44.12
C THR A 817 -54.06 -68.88 43.77
N VAL A 818 -55.37 -68.92 43.97
CA VAL A 818 -56.28 -70.00 43.54
C VAL A 818 -57.00 -69.55 42.27
N THR A 819 -56.78 -70.24 41.15
CA THR A 819 -57.35 -69.92 39.83
C THR A 819 -58.67 -70.65 39.62
N VAL A 820 -59.71 -69.94 39.15
CA VAL A 820 -61.04 -70.51 38.88
C VAL A 820 -61.27 -70.59 37.37
N ILE A 821 -61.50 -71.78 36.81
CA ILE A 821 -61.70 -72.02 35.38
C ILE A 821 -63.22 -72.00 35.04
N PRO A 822 -63.70 -71.09 34.16
CA PRO A 822 -65.11 -70.99 33.79
C PRO A 822 -65.55 -72.02 32.71
N ASN A 823 -66.85 -72.32 32.63
CA ASN A 823 -67.45 -73.23 31.63
C ASN A 823 -67.73 -72.55 30.27
N ALA A 824 -67.64 -73.30 29.16
CA ALA A 824 -68.01 -72.88 27.81
C ALA A 824 -69.54 -72.79 27.60
N ARG A 825 -70.00 -71.74 26.92
CA ARG A 825 -71.40 -71.50 26.57
C ARG A 825 -71.59 -70.87 25.18
N ILE A 826 -72.63 -71.24 24.43
CA ILE A 826 -73.06 -70.59 23.17
C ILE A 826 -74.10 -69.52 23.46
N ILE A 827 -73.74 -68.25 23.23
CA ILE A 827 -74.60 -67.10 23.47
C ILE A 827 -75.54 -66.86 22.28
N SER A 828 -75.03 -66.74 21.04
CA SER A 828 -75.82 -66.47 19.81
C SER A 828 -75.39 -67.36 18.63
N PHE A 829 -76.33 -67.73 17.73
CA PHE A 829 -76.03 -68.34 16.43
C PHE A 829 -77.19 -68.09 15.44
N THR A 830 -77.01 -67.22 14.46
CA THR A 830 -78.06 -66.67 13.57
C THR A 830 -77.58 -66.54 12.11
N ALA A 831 -78.51 -66.43 11.15
CA ALA A 831 -78.24 -66.21 9.72
C ALA A 831 -78.85 -64.89 9.24
N THR A 832 -78.17 -64.14 8.38
CA THR A 832 -78.67 -62.88 7.82
C THR A 832 -78.20 -62.68 6.37
N PRO A 833 -79.12 -62.51 5.39
CA PRO A 833 -80.56 -62.73 5.52
C PRO A 833 -80.88 -64.19 5.90
N GLY A 834 -82.02 -64.44 6.54
CA GLY A 834 -82.39 -65.78 7.05
C GLY A 834 -82.64 -66.84 5.95
N GLU A 835 -82.71 -66.41 4.69
CA GLU A 835 -82.85 -67.24 3.50
C GLU A 835 -81.96 -66.64 2.38
N SER A 836 -81.46 -67.50 1.49
CA SER A 836 -80.72 -67.15 0.28
C SER A 836 -81.68 -66.83 -0.85
N ALA A 837 -81.59 -65.63 -1.41
CA ALA A 837 -82.54 -65.14 -2.41
C ALA A 837 -82.46 -65.91 -3.75
N ARG A 838 -81.27 -66.41 -4.12
CA ARG A 838 -81.02 -67.29 -5.27
C ARG A 838 -80.09 -68.45 -4.89
N PRO A 839 -80.01 -69.54 -5.70
CA PRO A 839 -79.01 -70.57 -5.50
C PRO A 839 -77.61 -69.97 -5.59
N GLY A 840 -76.84 -70.07 -4.49
CA GLY A 840 -75.48 -69.54 -4.42
C GLY A 840 -75.38 -68.08 -3.97
N ASP A 841 -76.47 -67.41 -3.61
CA ASP A 841 -76.39 -66.09 -2.98
C ASP A 841 -75.83 -66.21 -1.54
N PRO A 842 -75.06 -65.22 -1.07
CA PRO A 842 -74.42 -65.28 0.23
C PRO A 842 -75.42 -65.03 1.37
N VAL A 843 -75.38 -65.89 2.39
CA VAL A 843 -76.02 -65.74 3.69
C VAL A 843 -74.94 -65.67 4.76
N ARG A 844 -74.99 -64.66 5.63
CA ARG A 844 -74.02 -64.50 6.72
C ARG A 844 -74.48 -65.24 7.97
N LEU A 845 -73.79 -66.32 8.34
CA LEU A 845 -73.94 -66.92 9.66
C LEU A 845 -73.16 -66.09 10.69
N SER A 846 -73.71 -65.82 11.86
CA SER A 846 -73.06 -65.08 12.94
C SER A 846 -73.26 -65.80 14.28
N TRP A 847 -72.23 -65.91 15.11
CA TRP A 847 -72.30 -66.55 16.43
C TRP A 847 -71.45 -65.86 17.49
N GLN A 848 -71.83 -66.08 18.74
CA GLN A 848 -71.04 -65.74 19.90
C GLN A 848 -71.03 -66.87 20.93
N THR A 849 -69.87 -67.11 21.54
CA THR A 849 -69.61 -68.07 22.62
C THR A 849 -68.75 -67.42 23.72
N THR A 850 -68.82 -67.95 24.94
CA THR A 850 -67.96 -67.57 26.08
C THR A 850 -67.40 -68.81 26.73
N GLY A 851 -66.20 -68.74 27.32
CA GLY A 851 -65.55 -69.88 28.00
C GLY A 851 -65.16 -71.07 27.10
N ALA A 852 -65.42 -70.99 25.79
CA ALA A 852 -65.02 -71.99 24.81
C ALA A 852 -63.56 -71.76 24.36
N THR A 853 -62.78 -72.83 24.37
CA THR A 853 -61.42 -72.87 23.82
C THR A 853 -61.40 -73.27 22.35
N GLU A 854 -62.44 -73.95 21.87
CA GLU A 854 -62.58 -74.34 20.47
C GLU A 854 -64.04 -74.19 20.01
N VAL A 855 -64.25 -73.63 18.83
CA VAL A 855 -65.59 -73.49 18.24
C VAL A 855 -65.57 -73.97 16.79
N THR A 856 -66.56 -74.76 16.37
CA THR A 856 -66.65 -75.33 15.02
C THR A 856 -68.06 -75.23 14.47
N ILE A 857 -68.22 -75.01 13.16
CA ILE A 857 -69.53 -75.04 12.47
C ILE A 857 -69.54 -76.17 11.44
N SER A 858 -70.57 -77.02 11.46
CA SER A 858 -70.72 -78.10 10.49
C SER A 858 -70.75 -77.57 9.04
N GLY A 859 -69.90 -78.11 8.17
CA GLY A 859 -69.77 -77.66 6.77
C GLY A 859 -68.76 -76.52 6.54
N ILE A 860 -68.29 -75.86 7.61
CA ILE A 860 -67.30 -74.77 7.55
C ILE A 860 -65.99 -75.19 8.25
N GLY A 861 -66.08 -75.97 9.33
CA GLY A 861 -64.95 -76.42 10.13
C GLY A 861 -64.71 -75.55 11.36
N ALA A 862 -63.47 -75.48 11.82
CA ALA A 862 -63.09 -74.67 12.97
C ALA A 862 -63.24 -73.18 12.67
N VAL A 863 -63.87 -72.46 13.59
CA VAL A 863 -64.14 -71.04 13.48
C VAL A 863 -63.74 -70.32 14.76
N ALA A 864 -63.56 -69.01 14.69
CA ALA A 864 -63.26 -68.21 15.88
C ALA A 864 -64.40 -68.31 16.92
N ALA A 865 -64.07 -68.13 18.20
CA ALA A 865 -65.03 -68.27 19.31
C ALA A 865 -66.27 -67.37 19.15
N ASN A 866 -66.09 -66.20 18.56
CA ASN A 866 -67.14 -65.29 18.13
C ASN A 866 -66.84 -64.89 16.69
N GLY A 867 -67.84 -64.83 15.83
CA GLY A 867 -67.58 -64.47 14.44
C GLY A 867 -68.81 -64.47 13.57
N SER A 868 -68.57 -64.14 12.31
CA SER A 868 -69.54 -64.32 11.25
C SER A 868 -68.83 -64.77 9.98
N VAL A 869 -69.53 -65.54 9.16
CA VAL A 869 -69.01 -66.06 7.90
C VAL A 869 -70.11 -66.07 6.87
N ASP A 870 -69.79 -65.60 5.68
CA ASP A 870 -70.68 -65.71 4.53
C ASP A 870 -70.59 -67.12 3.95
N VAL A 871 -71.74 -67.74 3.76
CA VAL A 871 -71.89 -69.03 3.08
C VAL A 871 -72.83 -68.86 1.91
N ASN A 872 -72.61 -69.59 0.83
CA ASN A 872 -73.39 -69.48 -0.40
C ASN A 872 -74.18 -70.77 -0.66
N PRO A 873 -75.23 -71.07 0.12
CA PRO A 873 -75.98 -72.30 -0.04
C PRO A 873 -76.67 -72.33 -1.41
N ALA A 874 -76.40 -73.38 -2.19
CA ALA A 874 -77.08 -73.62 -3.47
C ALA A 874 -78.45 -74.31 -3.29
N ALA A 875 -78.70 -74.88 -2.11
CA ALA A 875 -79.96 -75.47 -1.69
C ALA A 875 -80.12 -75.34 -0.16
N ASP A 876 -81.33 -75.57 0.35
CA ASP A 876 -81.66 -75.53 1.78
C ASP A 876 -80.62 -76.29 2.64
N THR A 877 -79.99 -75.63 3.61
CA THR A 877 -78.84 -76.15 4.38
C THR A 877 -78.95 -75.85 5.88
N THR A 878 -78.64 -76.82 6.74
CA THR A 878 -78.50 -76.63 8.21
C THR A 878 -77.03 -76.59 8.65
N TYR A 879 -76.66 -75.56 9.40
CA TYR A 879 -75.36 -75.39 10.04
C TYR A 879 -75.46 -75.63 11.56
N THR A 880 -74.49 -76.31 12.18
CA THR A 880 -74.45 -76.59 13.63
C THR A 880 -73.15 -76.07 14.24
N LEU A 881 -73.25 -75.12 15.15
CA LEU A 881 -72.15 -74.56 15.94
C LEU A 881 -71.89 -75.46 17.17
N THR A 882 -70.65 -75.85 17.41
CA THR A 882 -70.19 -76.57 18.60
C THR A 882 -69.12 -75.76 19.29
N ALA A 883 -69.27 -75.48 20.60
CA ALA A 883 -68.33 -74.75 21.42
C ALA A 883 -67.81 -75.66 22.56
N ARG A 884 -66.52 -75.99 22.53
CA ARG A 884 -65.84 -76.81 23.56
C ARG A 884 -65.00 -75.92 24.45
N GLY A 885 -65.14 -76.07 25.77
CA GLY A 885 -64.24 -75.50 26.77
C GLY A 885 -63.48 -76.58 27.54
N PRO A 886 -62.57 -76.19 28.46
CA PRO A 886 -61.72 -77.12 29.20
C PRO A 886 -62.49 -78.10 30.09
N ARG A 887 -63.75 -77.77 30.43
CA ARG A 887 -64.57 -78.48 31.41
C ARG A 887 -65.91 -78.99 30.83
N ASN A 888 -66.39 -78.47 29.69
CA ASN A 888 -67.67 -78.85 29.08
C ASN A 888 -67.73 -78.55 27.55
N THR A 889 -68.78 -79.00 26.86
CA THR A 889 -69.04 -78.73 25.43
C THR A 889 -70.53 -78.44 25.21
N GLU A 890 -70.87 -77.45 24.37
CA GLU A 890 -72.24 -77.08 24.01
C GLU A 890 -72.42 -77.01 22.47
N THR A 891 -73.62 -77.29 21.94
CA THR A 891 -73.91 -77.28 20.49
C THR A 891 -75.26 -76.62 20.14
N ARG A 892 -75.37 -75.90 19.00
CA ARG A 892 -76.62 -75.29 18.50
C ARG A 892 -76.73 -75.30 16.97
N ALA A 893 -77.89 -75.66 16.41
CA ALA A 893 -78.15 -75.74 14.97
C ALA A 893 -78.97 -74.55 14.42
N LEU A 894 -78.80 -74.23 13.14
CA LEU A 894 -79.38 -73.09 12.40
C LEU A 894 -79.64 -73.48 10.93
N PHE A 895 -80.87 -73.31 10.43
CA PHE A 895 -81.29 -73.68 9.07
C PHE A 895 -81.43 -72.46 8.14
N VAL A 896 -81.01 -72.57 6.87
CA VAL A 896 -81.08 -71.52 5.84
C VAL A 896 -81.72 -72.08 4.55
N LYS A 897 -82.76 -71.42 4.03
CA LYS A 897 -83.54 -71.80 2.82
C LYS A 897 -83.06 -71.07 1.55
N VAL A 898 -83.27 -71.59 0.32
CA VAL A 898 -82.80 -71.00 -0.97
C VAL A 898 -83.91 -70.89 -2.06
N ASN A 899 -84.10 -69.74 -2.73
CA ASN A 899 -85.21 -69.42 -3.68
C ASN A 899 -84.75 -69.27 -5.20
N ASP A 900 -85.58 -69.29 -6.27
CA ASP A 900 -85.22 -69.22 -7.75
C ASP A 900 -86.14 -68.22 -8.55
N PRO A 901 -85.72 -67.41 -9.57
CA PRO A 901 -86.42 -66.15 -9.92
C PRO A 901 -87.37 -66.14 -11.15
N THR A 902 -88.41 -65.27 -11.12
CA THR A 902 -88.86 -64.44 -12.27
C THR A 902 -88.12 -63.06 -12.25
N PRO A 903 -87.97 -62.32 -13.39
CA PRO A 903 -86.86 -61.35 -13.60
C PRO A 903 -87.07 -59.90 -13.04
N PRO A 904 -85.98 -59.09 -12.89
CA PRO A 904 -85.95 -57.81 -12.14
C PRO A 904 -85.95 -56.50 -13.00
N PRO A 905 -86.25 -55.31 -12.43
CA PRO A 905 -86.14 -54.02 -13.14
C PRO A 905 -84.71 -53.42 -13.16
N PRO A 906 -84.36 -52.61 -14.18
CA PRO A 906 -83.01 -52.11 -14.46
C PRO A 906 -82.56 -50.90 -13.61
N PRO A 907 -81.24 -50.64 -13.52
CA PRO A 907 -80.66 -49.50 -12.80
C PRO A 907 -80.89 -48.15 -13.49
N ASN A 908 -81.00 -47.08 -12.69
CA ASN A 908 -81.26 -45.70 -13.13
C ASN A 908 -80.12 -45.15 -14.02
N GLN A 909 -80.46 -44.62 -15.20
CA GLN A 909 -79.58 -44.12 -16.24
C GLN A 909 -79.66 -42.59 -16.31
N PRO A 910 -78.54 -41.88 -16.55
CA PRO A 910 -78.56 -40.43 -16.64
C PRO A 910 -79.32 -39.91 -17.88
N PRO A 911 -79.85 -38.66 -17.83
CA PRO A 911 -80.58 -38.03 -18.93
C PRO A 911 -79.77 -37.95 -20.23
N THR A 912 -80.44 -38.12 -21.37
CA THR A 912 -79.84 -37.86 -22.70
C THR A 912 -80.22 -36.47 -23.20
N ILE A 913 -79.21 -35.62 -23.44
CA ILE A 913 -79.43 -34.24 -23.92
C ILE A 913 -79.57 -34.21 -25.44
N ILE A 914 -80.69 -33.68 -25.93
CA ILE A 914 -80.92 -33.39 -27.35
C ILE A 914 -81.18 -31.91 -27.49
N VAL A 915 -80.43 -31.22 -28.36
CA VAL A 915 -80.65 -29.81 -28.69
C VAL A 915 -80.86 -29.68 -30.19
N ASN A 916 -81.80 -28.82 -30.60
CA ASN A 916 -82.21 -28.58 -31.99
C ASN A 916 -81.13 -27.98 -32.92
N VAL A 917 -79.92 -27.72 -32.43
CA VAL A 917 -78.80 -27.21 -33.23
C VAL A 917 -77.58 -28.12 -33.13
N PRO A 918 -76.72 -28.15 -34.17
CA PRO A 918 -75.46 -28.88 -34.09
C PRO A 918 -74.52 -28.28 -33.02
N ASP A 919 -73.64 -29.12 -32.47
CA ASP A 919 -72.73 -28.78 -31.37
C ASP A 919 -71.77 -27.63 -31.73
N SER A 920 -71.55 -27.35 -33.01
CA SER A 920 -70.94 -26.10 -33.46
C SER A 920 -71.44 -25.70 -34.85
N PHE A 921 -71.66 -24.41 -35.07
CA PHE A 921 -71.97 -23.86 -36.39
C PHE A 921 -71.61 -22.37 -36.52
N ASP A 922 -71.32 -21.96 -37.74
CA ASP A 922 -71.11 -20.57 -38.11
C ASP A 922 -72.44 -19.92 -38.52
N THR A 923 -72.65 -18.66 -38.15
CA THR A 923 -73.90 -17.94 -38.38
C THR A 923 -73.66 -16.48 -38.79
N LEU A 924 -74.56 -15.94 -39.60
CA LEU A 924 -74.69 -14.51 -39.90
C LEU A 924 -75.82 -13.85 -39.09
N GLU A 925 -76.57 -14.63 -38.32
CA GLU A 925 -77.67 -14.18 -37.48
C GLU A 925 -77.16 -13.91 -36.05
N ARG A 926 -77.69 -12.86 -35.43
CA ARG A 926 -77.33 -12.48 -34.05
C ARG A 926 -78.15 -13.20 -33.00
N GLU A 927 -79.19 -13.93 -33.36
CA GLU A 927 -80.13 -14.50 -32.40
C GLU A 927 -80.44 -15.94 -32.77
N HIS A 928 -80.33 -16.84 -31.80
CA HIS A 928 -80.62 -18.25 -31.97
C HIS A 928 -81.50 -18.76 -30.84
N ILE A 929 -82.46 -19.61 -31.18
CA ILE A 929 -83.25 -20.35 -30.19
C ILE A 929 -82.61 -21.72 -30.04
N LEU A 930 -82.05 -21.96 -28.85
CA LEU A 930 -81.51 -23.25 -28.43
C LEU A 930 -82.63 -24.00 -27.70
N ASP A 931 -83.15 -25.04 -28.33
CA ASP A 931 -84.25 -25.85 -27.82
C ASP A 931 -83.76 -27.24 -27.44
N ALA A 932 -83.71 -27.51 -26.15
CA ALA A 932 -83.38 -28.80 -25.56
C ALA A 932 -84.59 -29.56 -25.00
N SER A 933 -85.81 -29.14 -25.32
CA SER A 933 -87.05 -29.80 -24.87
C SER A 933 -87.17 -31.26 -25.30
N GLY A 934 -86.43 -31.68 -26.34
CA GLY A 934 -86.31 -33.07 -26.74
C GLY A 934 -85.43 -33.94 -25.83
N SER A 935 -84.78 -33.38 -24.81
CA SER A 935 -84.00 -34.17 -23.84
C SER A 935 -84.94 -35.00 -22.97
N PHE A 936 -84.57 -36.25 -22.70
CA PHE A 936 -85.37 -37.18 -21.90
C PHE A 936 -84.48 -38.03 -20.99
N ASP A 937 -85.08 -38.53 -19.92
CA ASP A 937 -84.47 -39.53 -19.06
C ASP A 937 -84.85 -40.95 -19.54
N PRO A 938 -83.90 -41.88 -19.75
CA PRO A 938 -84.22 -43.24 -20.20
C PRO A 938 -85.16 -44.01 -19.27
N ASP A 939 -85.23 -43.65 -17.98
CA ASP A 939 -86.14 -44.26 -17.00
C ASP A 939 -87.47 -43.50 -16.87
N GLY A 940 -87.64 -42.39 -17.59
CA GLY A 940 -88.84 -41.57 -17.58
C GLY A 940 -88.95 -40.59 -16.41
N ASP A 941 -87.85 -40.36 -15.68
CA ASP A 941 -87.80 -39.40 -14.59
C ASP A 941 -87.90 -37.94 -15.08
N SER A 942 -88.42 -37.05 -14.23
CA SER A 942 -88.61 -35.65 -14.60
C SER A 942 -87.29 -34.88 -14.63
N LEU A 943 -87.10 -34.02 -15.65
CA LEU A 943 -85.85 -33.31 -15.91
C LEU A 943 -85.86 -31.84 -15.50
N THR A 944 -84.69 -31.33 -15.11
CA THR A 944 -84.40 -29.90 -14.91
C THR A 944 -83.25 -29.44 -15.79
N PHE A 945 -83.31 -28.20 -16.30
CA PHE A 945 -82.38 -27.68 -17.33
C PHE A 945 -81.62 -26.46 -16.78
N GLN A 946 -80.36 -26.30 -17.19
CA GLN A 946 -79.54 -25.13 -16.85
C GLN A 946 -78.58 -24.77 -17.98
N TRP A 947 -78.82 -23.64 -18.64
CA TRP A 947 -77.98 -23.04 -19.67
C TRP A 947 -77.06 -21.98 -19.09
N ARG A 948 -75.82 -21.94 -19.57
CA ARG A 948 -74.82 -20.93 -19.23
C ARG A 948 -73.90 -20.69 -20.41
N GLN A 949 -73.53 -19.44 -20.68
CA GLN A 949 -72.45 -19.14 -21.63
C GLN A 949 -71.11 -19.41 -20.95
N LEU A 950 -70.28 -20.26 -21.56
CA LEU A 950 -68.91 -20.50 -21.14
C LEU A 950 -67.98 -19.48 -21.81
N GLY A 951 -67.11 -18.85 -21.01
CA GLY A 951 -66.03 -17.99 -21.53
C GLY A 951 -66.46 -16.60 -22.01
N ALA A 952 -67.63 -16.08 -21.59
CA ALA A 952 -68.05 -14.71 -21.91
C ALA A 952 -67.00 -13.68 -21.44
N ASN A 953 -66.52 -12.84 -22.36
CA ASN A 953 -65.64 -11.70 -22.09
C ASN A 953 -66.30 -10.39 -22.56
N ASN A 954 -65.77 -9.22 -22.21
CA ASN A 954 -66.40 -7.92 -22.48
C ASN A 954 -66.68 -7.62 -23.97
N GLN A 955 -66.18 -8.44 -24.90
CA GLN A 955 -66.38 -8.25 -26.34
C GLN A 955 -67.30 -9.33 -26.96
N ASN A 956 -67.28 -10.60 -26.49
CA ASN A 956 -68.16 -11.69 -26.95
C ASN A 956 -69.15 -12.15 -25.86
N ASN A 957 -70.03 -11.24 -25.42
CA ASN A 957 -71.09 -11.59 -24.48
C ASN A 957 -72.42 -11.86 -25.20
N ALA A 958 -73.15 -12.89 -24.76
CA ALA A 958 -74.48 -13.22 -25.25
C ALA A 958 -75.49 -13.20 -24.11
N SER A 959 -76.62 -12.55 -24.35
CA SER A 959 -77.73 -12.57 -23.40
C SER A 959 -78.53 -13.86 -23.59
N ILE A 960 -78.62 -14.67 -22.53
CA ILE A 960 -79.49 -15.85 -22.44
C ILE A 960 -80.77 -15.42 -21.71
N ILE A 961 -81.92 -15.48 -22.38
CA ILE A 961 -83.16 -14.93 -21.82
C ILE A 961 -83.69 -15.78 -20.64
N THR A 962 -83.65 -17.11 -20.77
CA THR A 962 -84.14 -18.05 -19.73
C THR A 962 -83.17 -19.20 -19.54
N SER A 963 -82.34 -19.16 -18.51
CA SER A 963 -81.30 -20.17 -18.31
C SER A 963 -81.84 -21.51 -17.80
N THR A 964 -82.97 -21.56 -17.11
CA THR A 964 -83.49 -22.79 -16.48
C THR A 964 -84.54 -23.54 -17.30
N SER A 965 -84.84 -23.05 -18.51
CA SER A 965 -85.88 -23.58 -19.39
C SER A 965 -85.27 -24.52 -20.43
N PRO A 966 -85.97 -25.61 -20.84
CA PRO A 966 -85.50 -26.48 -21.92
C PRO A 966 -85.27 -25.72 -23.22
N THR A 967 -86.12 -24.73 -23.52
CA THR A 967 -85.94 -23.82 -24.66
C THR A 967 -85.47 -22.47 -24.16
N THR A 968 -84.39 -21.95 -24.75
CA THR A 968 -83.86 -20.63 -24.46
C THR A 968 -83.47 -19.90 -25.73
N ARG A 969 -83.44 -18.57 -25.66
CA ARG A 969 -83.00 -17.71 -26.75
C ARG A 969 -81.70 -17.06 -26.34
N VAL A 970 -80.71 -17.17 -27.22
CA VAL A 970 -79.39 -16.56 -27.06
C VAL A 970 -79.20 -15.48 -28.11
N GLN A 971 -78.83 -14.28 -27.68
CA GLN A 971 -78.58 -13.14 -28.57
C GLN A 971 -77.12 -12.71 -28.45
N LEU A 972 -76.39 -12.75 -29.57
CA LEU A 972 -74.97 -12.45 -29.74
C LEU A 972 -74.79 -10.92 -29.92
N GLN A 973 -74.34 -10.22 -28.87
CA GLN A 973 -74.50 -8.77 -28.76
C GLN A 973 -73.40 -7.91 -29.41
N GLY A 974 -72.18 -8.42 -29.67
CA GLY A 974 -70.99 -7.54 -29.69
C GLY A 974 -70.19 -7.44 -30.99
N ILE A 975 -69.59 -8.53 -31.43
CA ILE A 975 -68.63 -8.59 -32.54
C ILE A 975 -68.60 -10.01 -33.12
N PHE A 976 -68.13 -10.15 -34.35
CA PHE A 976 -67.93 -11.47 -34.97
C PHE A 976 -66.91 -12.30 -34.17
N GLY A 977 -67.24 -13.54 -33.86
CA GLY A 977 -66.45 -14.40 -32.98
C GLY A 977 -67.24 -15.62 -32.48
N GLU A 978 -66.56 -16.49 -31.73
CA GLU A 978 -67.15 -17.71 -31.16
C GLU A 978 -67.82 -17.45 -29.80
N TYR A 979 -69.01 -18.02 -29.62
CA TYR A 979 -69.83 -18.00 -28.42
C TYR A 979 -70.15 -19.43 -28.01
N VAL A 980 -69.74 -19.83 -26.80
CA VAL A 980 -69.89 -21.20 -26.31
C VAL A 980 -70.93 -21.26 -25.20
N PHE A 981 -71.90 -22.15 -25.29
CA PHE A 981 -72.95 -22.38 -24.29
C PHE A 981 -72.88 -23.80 -23.77
N GLU A 982 -73.10 -23.99 -22.48
CA GLU A 982 -73.23 -25.31 -21.85
C GLU A 982 -74.64 -25.45 -21.28
N LEU A 983 -75.26 -26.60 -21.56
CA LEU A 983 -76.49 -27.07 -20.96
C LEU A 983 -76.18 -28.23 -20.00
N THR A 984 -76.66 -28.14 -18.76
CA THR A 984 -76.75 -29.28 -17.84
C THR A 984 -78.20 -29.72 -17.70
N VAL A 985 -78.46 -31.02 -17.77
CA VAL A 985 -79.78 -31.62 -17.55
C VAL A 985 -79.68 -32.69 -16.47
N THR A 986 -80.54 -32.62 -15.45
CA THR A 986 -80.53 -33.51 -14.27
C THR A 986 -81.90 -34.15 -14.07
N ASP A 987 -81.93 -35.46 -13.83
CA ASP A 987 -83.15 -36.20 -13.47
C ASP A 987 -83.54 -35.98 -12.00
N SER A 988 -84.75 -36.40 -11.63
CA SER A 988 -85.25 -36.29 -10.26
C SER A 988 -84.54 -37.22 -9.25
N LYS A 989 -83.75 -38.20 -9.71
CA LYS A 989 -82.97 -39.12 -8.87
C LYS A 989 -81.50 -38.73 -8.73
N GLY A 990 -81.11 -37.57 -9.29
CA GLY A 990 -79.82 -36.91 -9.12
C GLY A 990 -78.77 -37.25 -10.19
N ALA A 991 -79.08 -38.04 -11.22
CA ALA A 991 -78.16 -38.27 -12.32
C ALA A 991 -78.23 -37.11 -13.33
N SER A 992 -77.09 -36.64 -13.81
CA SER A 992 -77.01 -35.48 -14.72
C SER A 992 -76.07 -35.70 -15.89
N SER A 993 -76.39 -35.05 -17.01
CA SER A 993 -75.58 -34.98 -18.22
C SER A 993 -75.33 -33.51 -18.59
N THR A 994 -74.24 -33.23 -19.30
CA THR A 994 -73.92 -31.88 -19.80
C THR A 994 -73.59 -31.90 -21.30
N LYS A 995 -73.91 -30.82 -22.02
CA LYS A 995 -73.63 -30.65 -23.45
C LYS A 995 -73.23 -29.22 -23.79
N THR A 996 -72.21 -29.05 -24.63
CA THR A 996 -71.70 -27.73 -25.06
C THR A 996 -72.03 -27.44 -26.53
N ILE A 997 -72.45 -26.20 -26.83
CA ILE A 997 -72.80 -25.70 -28.17
C ILE A 997 -71.96 -24.46 -28.48
N ARG A 998 -71.26 -24.46 -29.62
CA ARG A 998 -70.37 -23.37 -30.07
C ARG A 998 -70.92 -22.67 -31.30
N ILE A 999 -71.41 -21.45 -31.14
CA ILE A 999 -71.95 -20.63 -32.22
C ILE A 999 -70.90 -19.59 -32.63
N ARG A 1000 -70.43 -19.62 -33.88
CA ARG A 1000 -69.46 -18.64 -34.38
C ARG A 1000 -70.13 -17.62 -35.29
N PHE A 1001 -70.25 -16.39 -34.81
CA PHE A 1001 -70.81 -15.28 -35.56
C PHE A 1001 -69.77 -14.72 -36.54
N VAL A 1002 -69.99 -14.78 -37.85
CA VAL A 1002 -68.99 -14.43 -38.90
C VAL A 1002 -69.40 -13.24 -39.78
N SER A 1003 -68.44 -12.53 -40.38
CA SER A 1003 -68.68 -11.34 -41.24
C SER A 1003 -68.45 -11.65 -42.73
N THR A 1004 -69.29 -11.12 -43.63
CA THR A 1004 -69.16 -11.27 -45.09
C THR A 1004 -68.80 -9.95 -45.78
N ARG A 1005 -67.51 -9.68 -46.05
CA ARG A 1005 -67.11 -8.82 -47.19
C ARG A 1005 -65.73 -9.19 -47.73
N VAL A 1006 -65.65 -9.35 -49.04
CA VAL A 1006 -64.55 -8.76 -49.82
C VAL A 1006 -65.19 -7.92 -50.92
N LEU A 1007 -64.84 -6.62 -50.89
CA LEU A 1007 -65.37 -5.44 -51.61
C LEU A 1007 -66.65 -4.80 -51.01
#